data_AF-A0AAE1J8Q0-F1
#
_entry.id   AF-A0AAE1J8Q0-F1
#
_cell.length_a   1.000
_cell.length_b   1.000
_cell.length_c   1.000
_cell.angle_alpha   90.00
_cell.angle_beta   90.00
_cell.angle_gamma   90.00
#
_symmetry.space_group_name_H-M   'P 1'
#
loop_
_entity.id
_entity.type
_entity.pdbx_description
1 polymer ?
#
loop_
_entity_poly.entity_id
_entity_poly.type
_entity_poly.pdbx_seq_one_letter_code
_entity_poly.pdbx_strand_id
1 'polypeptide(L)'
;MLDVRGAAGPREFALYPELTRDDFALALELLPNVTTLILDDQQDLDVRFLGRKSQESLPLGRALRVLSLNNVIHGVLAILKTPEILPELVYLEVSGVAWPRSDEKFLLCLPRLRILKVRRCGIRSDRPFDFNVFDRRLWSLDLSGNELSDQSVDPLFTLLGVERKLQAPPTSSEAEAVFWEAETEHIPFYYLAETHGSSDVFLPGARYVVDPPAFTRHDQDDVYGSRSDGSVPIRPDTLDGVLRLLSRIDDLAAVEHLPGSIGLTHLHLSGNQFSAAGIERLLRHSNGQIEHFDCDSMSLYPPSGHYRIDEILHGKDSQPTYTGKLLISESVKMYGFSGLSQTIRAPWCSNLRSLRIHHSLVTNIPTVRIPNLDNIEQIYFAEKHILPGLDWAYSIAFLPDMNPRLQSLTLTHLPRQSFGPLVHKLTFFLRLLGLQEQMLSIMNKAEASRPEPRLEWPLRYVSGLRYLALEMESMGKESVQMSSPLELDAEELMASGETPFSFFSESAEQPLPPKEPPSRRIDIWTYILPKAPFRNNKVHQVEEIGHEVAAGYGPTKWSHGWPPRDLGKEKWVRYRESTTSPIVAVWAGNTWSPSPVVQKYRCLVLEYGVYEGLGPVTLNHMRAGAPPDVFIFQQTWLYAALPQWLERPPTIPTPVYEDVAAELRRRHVPTYEDFERIRKQSPHRPCFYWGGTFKIIDTRPGE
;
A
#
# COMPACT_ATOMS: atom_id res chain seq x y z
N MET A 1 -30.21 0.07 21.17
CA MET A 1 -29.04 -0.67 20.64
C MET A 1 -29.11 -2.09 21.19
N LEU A 2 -28.91 -3.09 20.35
CA LEU A 2 -28.71 -4.49 20.75
C LEU A 2 -27.29 -4.89 20.32
N ASP A 3 -26.41 -5.15 21.29
CA ASP A 3 -25.02 -5.58 21.05
C ASP A 3 -24.75 -6.89 21.78
N VAL A 4 -24.55 -7.96 21.01
CA VAL A 4 -24.33 -9.31 21.54
C VAL A 4 -22.84 -9.57 21.82
N ARG A 5 -21.90 -8.72 21.36
CA ARG A 5 -20.45 -8.88 21.64
C ARG A 5 -20.13 -8.73 23.13
N GLY A 6 -20.85 -7.84 23.83
CA GLY A 6 -20.72 -7.64 25.27
C GLY A 6 -21.15 -8.84 26.10
N ALA A 7 -21.86 -9.79 25.50
CA ALA A 7 -22.19 -11.08 26.12
C ALA A 7 -21.10 -12.14 25.88
N ALA A 8 -20.20 -11.95 24.91
CA ALA A 8 -19.14 -12.90 24.52
C ALA A 8 -17.82 -12.70 25.30
N GLY A 9 -17.89 -12.50 26.62
CA GLY A 9 -16.71 -12.66 27.48
C GLY A 9 -16.22 -14.13 27.47
N PRO A 10 -14.92 -14.43 27.65
CA PRO A 10 -14.38 -15.77 27.42
C PRO A 10 -14.95 -16.89 28.31
N ARG A 11 -15.76 -16.58 29.34
CA ARG A 11 -16.24 -17.57 30.32
C ARG A 11 -17.63 -17.36 30.93
N GLU A 12 -18.41 -16.35 30.56
CA GLU A 12 -19.66 -16.04 31.31
C GLU A 12 -21.00 -16.25 30.57
N PHE A 13 -21.00 -16.47 29.24
CA PHE A 13 -22.21 -16.88 28.49
C PHE A 13 -22.15 -18.28 27.86
N ALA A 14 -21.25 -19.13 28.34
CA ALA A 14 -21.50 -20.58 28.28
C ALA A 14 -22.79 -20.99 29.04
N LEU A 15 -23.51 -20.03 29.62
CA LEU A 15 -24.79 -20.16 30.32
C LEU A 15 -26.03 -19.88 29.45
N TYR A 16 -25.93 -19.34 28.23
CA TYR A 16 -27.11 -19.20 27.35
C TYR A 16 -26.87 -19.67 25.90
N PRO A 17 -26.71 -20.98 25.68
CA PRO A 17 -26.75 -21.59 24.35
C PRO A 17 -28.15 -21.56 23.67
N GLU A 18 -29.05 -20.69 24.11
CA GLU A 18 -30.49 -20.75 23.79
C GLU A 18 -31.06 -19.51 23.09
N LEU A 19 -30.26 -18.48 22.75
CA LEU A 19 -30.79 -17.34 21.99
C LEU A 19 -31.01 -17.75 20.53
N THR A 20 -32.26 -18.09 20.23
CA THR A 20 -32.72 -18.52 18.93
C THR A 20 -33.03 -17.33 18.02
N ARG A 21 -33.23 -17.63 16.75
CA ARG A 21 -33.84 -16.72 15.77
C ARG A 21 -35.12 -16.05 16.30
N ASP A 22 -35.94 -16.80 17.05
CA ASP A 22 -37.24 -16.33 17.52
C ASP A 22 -37.10 -15.32 18.66
N ASP A 23 -36.07 -15.47 19.51
CA ASP A 23 -35.78 -14.52 20.60
C ASP A 23 -35.36 -13.16 20.05
N PHE A 24 -34.51 -13.14 19.02
CA PHE A 24 -34.15 -11.88 18.35
C PHE A 24 -35.33 -11.24 17.62
N ALA A 25 -36.18 -12.06 16.98
CA ALA A 25 -37.38 -11.55 16.33
C ALA A 25 -38.32 -10.91 17.37
N LEU A 26 -38.58 -11.60 18.48
CA LEU A 26 -39.40 -11.08 19.57
C LEU A 26 -38.81 -9.81 20.19
N ALA A 27 -37.48 -9.74 20.37
CA ALA A 27 -36.82 -8.56 20.89
C ALA A 27 -37.03 -7.34 19.97
N LEU A 28 -36.95 -7.52 18.65
CA LEU A 28 -37.19 -6.45 17.69
C LEU A 28 -38.67 -6.05 17.58
N GLU A 29 -39.60 -6.99 17.78
CA GLU A 29 -41.04 -6.71 17.89
C GLU A 29 -41.34 -5.85 19.13
N LEU A 30 -40.74 -6.20 20.27
CA LEU A 30 -40.90 -5.46 21.53
C LEU A 30 -40.16 -4.12 21.53
N LEU A 31 -39.11 -3.99 20.73
CA LEU A 31 -38.26 -2.80 20.63
C LEU A 31 -38.23 -2.26 19.18
N PRO A 32 -39.37 -1.72 18.67
CA PRO A 32 -39.50 -1.36 17.25
C PRO A 32 -38.60 -0.19 16.80
N ASN A 33 -37.96 0.51 17.75
CA ASN A 33 -37.07 1.65 17.50
C ASN A 33 -35.58 1.27 17.62
N VAL A 34 -35.24 -0.02 17.62
CA VAL A 34 -33.83 -0.44 17.57
C VAL A 34 -33.21 0.01 16.25
N THR A 35 -32.21 0.88 16.36
CA THR A 35 -31.45 1.43 15.21
C THR A 35 -30.10 0.73 15.00
N THR A 36 -29.64 -0.04 15.98
CA THR A 36 -28.34 -0.72 15.96
C THR A 36 -28.50 -2.17 16.40
N LEU A 37 -28.04 -3.08 15.56
CA LEU A 37 -28.01 -4.51 15.81
C LEU A 37 -26.61 -5.07 15.48
N ILE A 38 -25.97 -5.69 16.48
CA ILE A 38 -24.65 -6.30 16.36
C ILE A 38 -24.76 -7.77 16.79
N LEU A 39 -24.52 -8.67 15.84
CA LEU A 39 -24.69 -10.12 15.99
C LEU A 39 -23.42 -10.88 15.57
N ASP A 40 -22.25 -10.26 15.75
CA ASP A 40 -20.98 -10.83 15.31
C ASP A 40 -20.73 -12.23 15.93
N ASP A 41 -20.09 -13.09 15.14
CA ASP A 41 -19.71 -14.48 15.48
C ASP A 41 -20.87 -15.45 15.79
N GLN A 42 -22.12 -15.06 15.51
CA GLN A 42 -23.30 -15.93 15.61
C GLN A 42 -23.48 -16.80 14.34
N GLN A 43 -22.59 -17.77 14.13
CA GLN A 43 -22.53 -18.57 12.89
C GLN A 43 -23.84 -19.34 12.58
N ASP A 44 -24.51 -19.87 13.61
CA ASP A 44 -25.75 -20.66 13.45
C ASP A 44 -27.03 -19.82 13.28
N LEU A 45 -26.93 -18.49 13.42
CA LEU A 45 -28.08 -17.59 13.38
C LEU A 45 -28.49 -17.27 11.93
N ASP A 46 -29.73 -17.62 11.57
CA ASP A 46 -30.33 -17.26 10.29
C ASP A 46 -31.00 -15.88 10.33
N VAL A 47 -30.34 -14.85 9.78
CA VAL A 47 -30.79 -13.45 9.85
C VAL A 47 -32.02 -13.14 8.99
N ARG A 48 -32.61 -14.12 8.29
CA ARG A 48 -33.87 -13.92 7.54
C ARG A 48 -35.04 -13.47 8.42
N PHE A 49 -34.94 -13.59 9.75
CA PHE A 49 -35.94 -13.01 10.67
C PHE A 49 -36.08 -11.49 10.55
N LEU A 50 -35.07 -10.79 10.03
CA LEU A 50 -35.15 -9.34 9.79
C LEU A 50 -36.19 -8.97 8.72
N GLY A 51 -36.58 -9.93 7.87
CA GLY A 51 -37.60 -9.76 6.84
C GLY A 51 -39.03 -9.65 7.40
N ARG A 52 -40.02 -9.74 6.51
CA ARG A 52 -41.44 -9.74 6.91
C ARG A 52 -41.84 -11.11 7.48
N LYS A 53 -42.51 -11.14 8.62
CA LYS A 53 -43.31 -12.30 9.05
C LYS A 53 -44.65 -12.32 8.31
N SER A 54 -45.22 -13.51 8.07
CA SER A 54 -46.48 -13.68 7.30
C SER A 54 -47.71 -12.96 7.87
N GLN A 55 -47.63 -12.39 9.08
CA GLN A 55 -48.72 -11.66 9.75
C GLN A 55 -48.41 -10.17 9.98
N GLU A 56 -47.23 -9.67 9.62
CA GLU A 56 -46.83 -8.27 9.85
C GLU A 56 -46.74 -7.49 8.54
N SER A 57 -47.17 -6.22 8.57
CA SER A 57 -47.15 -5.35 7.38
C SER A 57 -45.76 -4.81 7.05
N LEU A 58 -44.82 -4.85 8.01
CA LEU A 58 -43.53 -4.17 7.95
C LEU A 58 -42.39 -5.11 8.37
N PRO A 59 -41.22 -5.04 7.74
CA PRO A 59 -40.07 -5.86 8.13
C PRO A 59 -39.44 -5.37 9.44
N LEU A 60 -38.93 -6.30 10.25
CA LEU A 60 -38.30 -6.01 11.54
C LEU A 60 -37.00 -5.19 11.38
N GLY A 61 -36.29 -5.36 10.26
CA GLY A 61 -35.07 -4.62 9.97
C GLY A 61 -35.24 -3.14 9.61
N ARG A 62 -36.48 -2.64 9.42
CA ARG A 62 -36.73 -1.36 8.74
C ARG A 62 -36.07 -0.14 9.40
N ALA A 63 -35.93 -0.16 10.72
CA ALA A 63 -35.43 0.96 11.52
C ALA A 63 -33.90 0.91 11.71
N LEU A 64 -33.24 -0.17 11.26
CA LEU A 64 -31.82 -0.37 11.45
C LEU A 64 -31.01 0.62 10.60
N ARG A 65 -30.12 1.34 11.29
CA ARG A 65 -29.10 2.22 10.72
C ARG A 65 -27.72 1.58 10.76
N VAL A 66 -27.47 0.72 11.74
CA VAL A 66 -26.21 -0.02 11.92
C VAL A 66 -26.51 -1.50 12.04
N LEU A 67 -25.91 -2.30 11.15
CA LEU A 67 -25.99 -3.75 11.15
C LEU A 67 -24.58 -4.35 11.05
N SER A 68 -24.17 -5.08 12.08
CA SER A 68 -22.91 -5.84 12.09
C SER A 68 -23.19 -7.33 12.23
N LEU A 69 -22.73 -8.07 11.22
CA LEU A 69 -22.93 -9.50 11.01
C LEU A 69 -21.59 -10.17 10.68
N ASN A 70 -20.49 -9.72 11.29
CA ASN A 70 -19.19 -10.31 11.07
C ASN A 70 -19.24 -11.80 11.44
N ASN A 71 -18.81 -12.68 10.53
CA ASN A 71 -18.80 -14.13 10.71
C ASN A 71 -20.19 -14.76 10.95
N VAL A 72 -21.26 -14.14 10.42
CA VAL A 72 -22.62 -14.70 10.40
C VAL A 72 -22.94 -15.17 8.98
N ILE A 73 -23.20 -16.46 8.78
CA ILE A 73 -23.23 -17.05 7.42
C ILE A 73 -24.63 -17.23 6.85
N HIS A 74 -25.66 -17.41 7.69
CA HIS A 74 -26.98 -17.82 7.23
C HIS A 74 -27.92 -16.64 7.00
N GLY A 75 -28.53 -16.58 5.81
CA GLY A 75 -29.62 -15.63 5.52
C GLY A 75 -29.19 -14.21 5.09
N VAL A 76 -27.90 -13.87 5.20
CA VAL A 76 -27.37 -12.52 4.91
C VAL A 76 -27.66 -12.07 3.47
N LEU A 77 -27.32 -12.89 2.47
CA LEU A 77 -27.51 -12.50 1.07
C LEU A 77 -28.99 -12.34 0.71
N ALA A 78 -29.90 -13.03 1.40
CA ALA A 78 -31.33 -12.91 1.15
C ALA A 78 -31.86 -11.55 1.62
N ILE A 79 -31.44 -11.08 2.81
CA ILE A 79 -31.87 -9.79 3.33
C ILE A 79 -31.32 -8.61 2.53
N LEU A 80 -30.11 -8.73 1.99
CA LEU A 80 -29.44 -7.67 1.23
C LEU A 80 -30.03 -7.46 -0.17
N LYS A 81 -30.70 -8.47 -0.74
CA LYS A 81 -31.39 -8.37 -2.03
C LYS A 81 -32.74 -7.65 -1.93
N THR A 82 -33.32 -7.52 -0.74
CA THR A 82 -34.66 -6.98 -0.56
C THR A 82 -34.59 -5.54 -0.03
N PRO A 83 -34.81 -4.52 -0.88
CA PRO A 83 -34.63 -3.11 -0.50
C PRO A 83 -35.53 -2.67 0.66
N GLU A 84 -36.69 -3.31 0.82
CA GLU A 84 -37.68 -2.95 1.83
C GLU A 84 -37.25 -3.33 3.25
N ILE A 85 -36.31 -4.27 3.41
CA ILE A 85 -35.91 -4.80 4.73
C ILE A 85 -35.03 -3.79 5.47
N LEU A 86 -34.07 -3.17 4.77
CA LEU A 86 -33.02 -2.33 5.37
C LEU A 86 -32.92 -0.94 4.70
N PRO A 87 -34.02 -0.16 4.59
CA PRO A 87 -34.04 1.10 3.85
C PRO A 87 -33.22 2.20 4.51
N GLU A 88 -33.07 2.15 5.85
CA GLU A 88 -32.41 3.17 6.67
C GLU A 88 -30.93 2.90 6.96
N LEU A 89 -30.38 1.84 6.37
CA LEU A 89 -29.05 1.34 6.74
C LEU A 89 -27.93 2.26 6.26
N VAL A 90 -27.07 2.70 7.18
CA VAL A 90 -25.92 3.57 6.94
C VAL A 90 -24.60 2.78 7.04
N TYR A 91 -24.52 1.83 7.98
CA TYR A 91 -23.37 0.95 8.22
C TYR A 91 -23.75 -0.50 8.03
N LEU A 92 -23.01 -1.21 7.19
CA LEU A 92 -23.13 -2.65 7.00
C LEU A 92 -21.77 -3.33 7.13
N GLU A 93 -21.69 -4.31 8.02
CA GLU A 93 -20.56 -5.24 8.11
C GLU A 93 -21.05 -6.69 7.94
N VAL A 94 -20.59 -7.36 6.89
CA VAL A 94 -20.98 -8.74 6.52
C VAL A 94 -19.75 -9.58 6.18
N SER A 95 -18.66 -9.31 6.90
CA SER A 95 -17.37 -9.98 6.77
C SER A 95 -17.48 -11.48 7.04
N GLY A 96 -16.75 -12.31 6.31
CA GLY A 96 -16.73 -13.78 6.46
C GLY A 96 -17.89 -14.52 5.77
N VAL A 97 -18.83 -13.80 5.17
CA VAL A 97 -19.91 -14.41 4.37
C VAL A 97 -19.38 -14.78 2.99
N ALA A 98 -19.52 -16.05 2.59
CA ALA A 98 -19.17 -16.47 1.24
C ALA A 98 -20.09 -15.79 0.21
N TRP A 99 -19.52 -14.94 -0.63
CA TRP A 99 -20.28 -14.27 -1.68
C TRP A 99 -20.64 -15.25 -2.80
N PRO A 100 -21.76 -15.05 -3.52
CA PRO A 100 -22.15 -15.95 -4.60
C PRO A 100 -21.06 -16.09 -5.65
N ARG A 101 -20.75 -17.34 -6.01
CA ARG A 101 -19.87 -17.69 -7.14
C ARG A 101 -20.62 -17.75 -8.48
N SER A 102 -21.84 -17.20 -8.55
CA SER A 102 -22.66 -17.20 -9.78
C SER A 102 -22.26 -16.05 -10.69
N ASP A 103 -22.46 -16.20 -12.01
CA ASP A 103 -22.29 -15.12 -13.00
C ASP A 103 -23.44 -14.08 -12.92
N GLU A 104 -24.47 -14.33 -12.09
CA GLU A 104 -25.52 -13.36 -11.82
C GLU A 104 -24.98 -12.17 -11.02
N LYS A 105 -25.15 -10.97 -11.58
CA LYS A 105 -24.83 -9.70 -10.92
C LYS A 105 -25.57 -9.60 -9.58
N PHE A 106 -24.81 -9.53 -8.49
CA PHE A 106 -25.36 -9.30 -7.16
C PHE A 106 -25.60 -7.80 -6.93
N LEU A 107 -26.85 -7.37 -6.96
CA LEU A 107 -27.24 -5.97 -6.75
C LEU A 107 -27.57 -5.70 -5.28
N LEU A 108 -26.85 -4.77 -4.65
CA LEU A 108 -27.12 -4.31 -3.29
C LEU A 108 -28.06 -3.09 -3.30
N CYS A 109 -29.32 -3.28 -2.91
CA CYS A 109 -30.31 -2.20 -2.91
C CYS A 109 -30.38 -1.49 -1.55
N LEU A 110 -29.30 -0.78 -1.16
CA LEU A 110 -29.18 -0.09 0.12
C LEU A 110 -28.97 1.43 -0.08
N PRO A 111 -30.06 2.23 -0.17
CA PRO A 111 -29.99 3.60 -0.65
C PRO A 111 -29.31 4.59 0.31
N ARG A 112 -29.33 4.29 1.62
CA ARG A 112 -28.70 5.14 2.65
C ARG A 112 -27.32 4.68 3.07
N LEU A 113 -26.78 3.62 2.45
CA LEU A 113 -25.51 3.06 2.84
C LEU A 113 -24.37 4.06 2.60
N ARG A 114 -23.47 4.17 3.58
CA ARG A 114 -22.26 5.00 3.53
C ARG A 114 -21.01 4.18 3.78
N ILE A 115 -21.10 3.14 4.62
CA ILE A 115 -20.00 2.28 5.02
C ILE A 115 -20.36 0.83 4.68
N LEU A 116 -19.50 0.19 3.90
CA LEU A 116 -19.61 -1.23 3.56
C LEU A 116 -18.32 -1.97 3.95
N LYS A 117 -18.46 -3.01 4.76
CA LYS A 117 -17.38 -3.95 5.08
C LYS A 117 -17.73 -5.36 4.63
N VAL A 118 -16.93 -5.88 3.71
CA VAL A 118 -17.11 -7.18 3.04
C VAL A 118 -15.76 -7.92 3.03
N ARG A 119 -15.18 -8.06 4.23
CA ARG A 119 -13.87 -8.70 4.41
C ARG A 119 -14.01 -10.22 4.31
N ARG A 120 -12.99 -10.91 3.80
CA ARG A 120 -12.96 -12.40 3.79
C ARG A 120 -14.20 -13.04 3.17
N CYS A 121 -14.75 -12.41 2.13
CA CYS A 121 -15.95 -12.86 1.44
C CYS A 121 -15.66 -13.72 0.20
N GLY A 122 -14.38 -13.87 -0.17
CA GLY A 122 -13.94 -14.59 -1.36
C GLY A 122 -14.23 -13.85 -2.67
N ILE A 123 -14.26 -12.52 -2.62
CA ILE A 123 -14.46 -11.67 -3.81
C ILE A 123 -13.19 -11.73 -4.68
N ARG A 124 -13.35 -11.93 -5.99
CA ARG A 124 -12.25 -12.11 -6.96
C ARG A 124 -12.29 -11.06 -8.05
N SER A 125 -11.15 -10.72 -8.63
CA SER A 125 -11.09 -9.73 -9.72
C SER A 125 -11.77 -10.18 -11.01
N ASP A 126 -11.79 -11.49 -11.29
CA ASP A 126 -12.37 -12.05 -12.52
C ASP A 126 -13.91 -11.96 -12.55
N ARG A 127 -14.52 -11.56 -11.43
CA ARG A 127 -15.96 -11.44 -11.24
C ARG A 127 -16.25 -10.13 -10.53
N PRO A 128 -16.28 -9.01 -11.28
CA PRO A 128 -16.35 -7.70 -10.68
C PRO A 128 -17.66 -7.53 -9.92
N PHE A 129 -17.54 -7.11 -8.67
CA PHE A 129 -18.65 -6.59 -7.90
C PHE A 129 -19.13 -5.29 -8.57
N ASP A 130 -20.42 -5.16 -8.87
CA ASP A 130 -20.94 -3.92 -9.44
C ASP A 130 -21.08 -2.89 -8.33
N PHE A 131 -20.07 -2.06 -8.18
CA PHE A 131 -20.04 -1.02 -7.17
C PHE A 131 -20.83 0.24 -7.57
N ASN A 132 -21.25 0.37 -8.83
CA ASN A 132 -21.94 1.57 -9.32
C ASN A 132 -23.32 1.78 -8.66
N VAL A 133 -23.87 0.72 -8.05
CA VAL A 133 -25.17 0.73 -7.34
C VAL A 133 -25.22 1.77 -6.22
N PHE A 134 -24.06 2.15 -5.68
CA PHE A 134 -23.99 3.11 -4.60
C PHE A 134 -23.98 4.56 -5.06
N ASP A 135 -23.85 4.86 -6.35
CA ASP A 135 -23.93 6.21 -6.93
C ASP A 135 -23.10 7.25 -6.15
N ARG A 136 -21.80 6.94 -5.92
CA ARG A 136 -20.84 7.78 -5.17
C ARG A 136 -21.24 8.11 -3.71
N ARG A 137 -22.24 7.42 -3.13
CA ARG A 137 -22.68 7.63 -1.74
C ARG A 137 -21.78 6.99 -0.70
N LEU A 138 -21.07 5.92 -1.06
CA LEU A 138 -20.13 5.28 -0.14
C LEU A 138 -18.96 6.22 0.12
N TRP A 139 -18.69 6.47 1.40
CA TRP A 139 -17.49 7.19 1.82
C TRP A 139 -16.38 6.25 2.28
N SER A 140 -16.70 4.97 2.53
CA SER A 140 -15.81 3.95 3.10
C SER A 140 -16.15 2.57 2.58
N LEU A 141 -15.12 1.85 2.15
CA LEU A 141 -15.21 0.49 1.62
C LEU A 141 -14.06 -0.35 2.15
N ASP A 142 -14.39 -1.48 2.78
CA ASP A 142 -13.42 -2.44 3.26
C ASP A 142 -13.57 -3.77 2.52
N LEU A 143 -12.56 -4.08 1.70
CA LEU A 143 -12.45 -5.29 0.87
C LEU A 143 -11.29 -6.17 1.34
N SER A 144 -10.86 -6.04 2.59
CA SER A 144 -9.68 -6.74 3.10
C SER A 144 -9.84 -8.27 3.15
N GLY A 145 -8.78 -9.01 2.88
CA GLY A 145 -8.75 -10.48 2.95
C GLY A 145 -9.59 -11.16 1.86
N ASN A 146 -9.68 -10.57 0.67
CA ASN A 146 -10.32 -11.16 -0.50
C ASN A 146 -9.25 -11.62 -1.52
N GLU A 147 -9.66 -11.98 -2.73
CA GLU A 147 -8.80 -12.45 -3.82
C GLU A 147 -8.71 -11.40 -4.95
N LEU A 148 -8.68 -10.11 -4.59
CA LEU A 148 -8.54 -9.02 -5.55
C LEU A 148 -7.08 -8.87 -5.99
N SER A 149 -6.89 -8.38 -7.21
CA SER A 149 -5.61 -8.17 -7.89
C SER A 149 -5.68 -6.91 -8.74
N ASP A 150 -4.60 -6.58 -9.46
CA ASP A 150 -4.52 -5.37 -10.30
C ASP A 150 -5.67 -5.21 -11.31
N GLN A 151 -6.31 -6.31 -11.72
CA GLN A 151 -7.52 -6.29 -12.57
C GLN A 151 -8.71 -5.56 -11.92
N SER A 152 -8.74 -5.46 -10.58
CA SER A 152 -9.77 -4.77 -9.81
C SER A 152 -9.55 -3.26 -9.72
N VAL A 153 -8.40 -2.73 -10.16
CA VAL A 153 -8.09 -1.29 -10.08
C VAL A 153 -9.08 -0.45 -10.88
N ASP A 154 -9.40 -0.86 -12.11
CA ASP A 154 -10.32 -0.10 -12.97
C ASP A 154 -11.78 -0.10 -12.45
N PRO A 155 -12.34 -1.23 -11.97
CA PRO A 155 -13.63 -1.22 -11.25
C PRO A 155 -13.63 -0.36 -9.98
N LEU A 156 -12.54 -0.35 -9.20
CA LEU A 156 -12.44 0.50 -8.00
C LEU A 156 -12.33 1.98 -8.36
N PHE A 157 -11.75 2.31 -9.51
CA PHE A 157 -11.65 3.67 -9.99
C PHE A 157 -13.02 4.31 -10.28
N THR A 158 -14.00 3.55 -10.77
CA THR A 158 -15.35 4.10 -11.03
C THR A 158 -16.07 4.57 -9.76
N LEU A 159 -15.71 4.02 -8.60
CA LEU A 159 -16.22 4.43 -7.29
C LEU A 159 -15.65 5.75 -6.77
N LEU A 160 -14.44 6.11 -7.20
CA LEU A 160 -13.69 7.28 -6.73
C LEU A 160 -14.14 8.59 -7.39
N GLY A 161 -15.34 8.64 -8.01
CA GLY A 161 -16.00 9.90 -8.41
C GLY A 161 -15.12 10.87 -9.22
N VAL A 162 -14.58 10.40 -10.35
CA VAL A 162 -13.45 10.97 -11.15
C VAL A 162 -13.63 12.41 -11.65
N GLU A 163 -14.85 12.94 -11.69
CA GLU A 163 -15.15 14.21 -12.38
C GLU A 163 -14.58 15.47 -11.70
N ARG A 164 -14.23 15.40 -10.40
CA ARG A 164 -13.60 16.53 -9.69
C ARG A 164 -12.16 16.22 -9.33
N LYS A 165 -11.24 17.04 -9.83
CA LYS A 165 -9.85 17.03 -9.38
C LYS A 165 -9.76 17.85 -8.10
N LEU A 166 -9.41 17.20 -6.99
CA LEU A 166 -9.04 17.87 -5.73
C LEU A 166 -7.54 18.21 -5.69
N GLN A 167 -6.87 18.13 -6.83
CA GLN A 167 -5.47 18.48 -7.01
C GLN A 167 -5.33 20.00 -6.85
N ALA A 168 -4.45 20.42 -5.93
CA ALA A 168 -4.18 21.83 -5.72
C ALA A 168 -3.56 22.45 -6.99
N PRO A 169 -3.80 23.76 -7.25
CA PRO A 169 -2.95 24.48 -8.17
C PRO A 169 -1.49 24.35 -7.69
N PRO A 170 -0.54 24.05 -8.59
CA PRO A 170 0.85 23.84 -8.21
C PRO A 170 1.38 25.07 -7.49
N THR A 171 1.79 24.90 -6.22
CA THR A 171 2.59 25.92 -5.54
C THR A 171 4.05 25.67 -5.88
N SER A 172 4.90 26.70 -5.91
CA SER A 172 6.33 26.55 -6.24
C SER A 172 7.09 25.55 -5.33
N SER A 173 6.52 25.17 -4.18
CA SER A 173 7.04 24.17 -3.25
C SER A 173 6.53 22.74 -3.43
N GLU A 174 5.40 22.55 -4.12
CA GLU A 174 4.82 21.23 -4.42
C GLU A 174 5.06 20.92 -5.90
N ALA A 175 5.41 19.67 -6.24
CA ALA A 175 5.56 19.29 -7.64
C ALA A 175 4.22 19.42 -8.38
N GLU A 176 4.26 19.66 -9.68
CA GLU A 176 3.04 19.73 -10.48
C GLU A 176 2.77 18.36 -11.11
N ALA A 177 1.55 17.85 -10.94
CA ALA A 177 1.08 16.67 -11.69
C ALA A 177 0.73 17.11 -13.11
N VAL A 178 1.69 16.95 -14.03
CA VAL A 178 1.53 17.36 -15.41
C VAL A 178 0.98 16.20 -16.22
N PHE A 179 -0.08 16.50 -16.97
CA PHE A 179 -0.58 15.62 -18.02
C PHE A 179 0.31 15.77 -19.24
N TRP A 180 0.89 14.67 -19.70
CA TRP A 180 1.58 14.66 -20.97
C TRP A 180 0.57 14.49 -22.10
N GLU A 181 0.25 15.61 -22.74
CA GLU A 181 -0.48 15.66 -24.00
C GLU A 181 0.53 15.46 -25.15
N ALA A 182 0.76 14.20 -25.54
CA ALA A 182 1.42 13.97 -26.83
C ALA A 182 0.43 14.42 -27.92
N GLU A 183 0.91 15.07 -28.99
CA GLU A 183 0.10 15.49 -30.16
C GLU A 183 -0.73 14.35 -30.79
N THR A 184 -0.51 13.12 -30.34
CA THR A 184 -1.28 11.92 -30.63
C THR A 184 -2.03 11.47 -29.37
N GLU A 185 -3.35 11.65 -29.35
CA GLU A 185 -4.32 11.49 -28.24
C GLU A 185 -4.41 10.11 -27.53
N HIS A 186 -3.40 9.23 -27.62
CA HIS A 186 -3.62 7.80 -27.46
C HIS A 186 -2.93 7.13 -26.25
N ILE A 187 -2.01 7.79 -25.53
CA ILE A 187 -1.52 7.28 -24.24
C ILE A 187 -1.31 8.43 -23.23
N PRO A 188 -2.23 8.63 -22.27
CA PRO A 188 -2.08 9.64 -21.23
C PRO A 188 -1.04 9.19 -20.20
N PHE A 189 0.08 9.88 -20.11
CA PHE A 189 1.01 9.74 -18.98
C PHE A 189 0.88 10.93 -18.03
N TYR A 190 0.84 10.64 -16.74
CA TYR A 190 0.96 11.65 -15.68
C TYR A 190 2.36 11.53 -15.08
N TYR A 191 3.05 12.65 -14.96
CA TYR A 191 4.33 12.72 -14.25
C TYR A 191 4.34 13.91 -13.29
N LEU A 192 5.27 13.90 -12.34
CA LEU A 192 5.53 15.07 -11.51
C LEU A 192 6.61 15.91 -12.17
N ALA A 193 6.23 17.10 -12.62
CA ALA A 193 7.18 18.14 -12.95
C ALA A 193 7.72 18.75 -11.65
N GLU A 194 9.02 18.59 -11.44
CA GLU A 194 9.71 19.08 -10.25
C GLU A 194 10.36 20.43 -10.55
N THR A 195 10.29 21.37 -9.60
CA THR A 195 11.12 22.56 -9.63
C THR A 195 12.53 22.23 -9.13
N HIS A 196 13.54 22.41 -10.01
CA HIS A 196 14.94 22.11 -9.71
C HIS A 196 15.40 22.77 -8.39
N GLY A 197 15.99 21.98 -7.49
CA GLY A 197 16.49 22.41 -6.18
C GLY A 197 15.47 22.42 -5.03
N SER A 198 14.16 22.44 -5.30
CA SER A 198 13.09 22.39 -4.27
C SER A 198 12.75 20.95 -3.89
N SER A 199 12.70 20.07 -4.89
CA SER A 199 12.39 18.64 -4.77
C SER A 199 13.55 17.81 -4.22
N ASP A 200 14.77 18.34 -4.25
CA ASP A 200 15.94 17.57 -3.83
C ASP A 200 16.13 17.50 -2.32
N VAL A 201 15.61 18.50 -1.60
CA VAL A 201 15.85 18.72 -0.17
C VAL A 201 14.54 18.79 0.62
N PHE A 202 13.37 18.87 -0.04
CA PHE A 202 12.05 18.99 0.58
C PHE A 202 12.00 20.07 1.68
N LEU A 203 12.50 21.27 1.34
CA LEU A 203 12.69 22.34 2.34
C LEU A 203 11.37 22.77 2.98
N PRO A 204 11.33 22.97 4.30
CA PRO A 204 10.16 23.52 4.99
C PRO A 204 9.76 24.91 4.50
N GLY A 205 8.50 25.29 4.71
CA GLY A 205 7.99 26.62 4.33
C GLY A 205 6.59 26.54 3.74
N ALA A 206 6.43 27.00 2.50
CA ALA A 206 5.14 27.08 1.81
C ALA A 206 4.37 25.73 1.76
N ARG A 207 5.09 24.60 1.72
CA ARG A 207 4.49 23.24 1.76
C ARG A 207 3.70 22.91 3.03
N TYR A 208 3.94 23.63 4.13
CA TYR A 208 3.20 23.45 5.39
C TYR A 208 1.98 24.35 5.48
N VAL A 209 1.83 25.31 4.57
CA VAL A 209 0.72 26.26 4.61
C VAL A 209 -0.54 25.57 4.09
N VAL A 210 -1.62 25.72 4.85
CA VAL A 210 -2.95 25.30 4.45
C VAL A 210 -3.46 26.18 3.31
N ASP A 211 -4.12 25.57 2.33
CA ASP A 211 -4.69 26.28 1.20
C ASP A 211 -5.67 27.37 1.65
N PRO A 212 -5.73 28.50 0.94
CA PRO A 212 -6.75 29.51 1.21
C PRO A 212 -8.15 28.93 0.96
N PRO A 213 -9.18 29.37 1.71
CA PRO A 213 -10.56 28.94 1.45
C PRO A 213 -10.97 29.32 0.03
N ALA A 214 -11.62 28.40 -0.68
CA ALA A 214 -12.14 28.70 -2.01
C ALA A 214 -13.36 29.63 -1.91
N PHE A 215 -13.24 30.81 -2.49
CA PHE A 215 -14.38 31.69 -2.73
C PHE A 215 -14.98 31.32 -4.09
N THR A 216 -16.07 30.57 -4.10
CA THR A 216 -16.82 30.29 -5.34
C THR A 216 -17.54 31.56 -5.78
N ARG A 217 -17.15 32.13 -6.92
CA ARG A 217 -18.05 33.02 -7.68
C ARG A 217 -19.10 32.10 -8.31
N HIS A 218 -20.37 32.38 -8.06
CA HIS A 218 -21.52 31.55 -8.41
C HIS A 218 -21.67 31.15 -9.91
N ASP A 219 -20.81 31.63 -10.81
CA ASP A 219 -21.02 31.58 -12.26
C ASP A 219 -19.88 30.93 -13.08
N GLN A 220 -18.90 30.23 -12.48
CA GLN A 220 -17.89 29.50 -13.26
C GLN A 220 -17.65 28.07 -12.75
N ASP A 221 -17.66 27.15 -13.72
CA ASP A 221 -17.59 25.69 -13.64
C ASP A 221 -16.91 25.07 -12.41
N ASP A 222 -17.69 24.24 -11.74
CA ASP A 222 -17.52 23.51 -10.47
C ASP A 222 -16.45 22.37 -10.53
N VAL A 223 -15.36 22.57 -11.28
CA VAL A 223 -14.41 21.50 -11.68
C VAL A 223 -13.29 21.28 -10.64
N TYR A 224 -12.92 22.30 -9.88
CA TYR A 224 -11.87 22.22 -8.85
C TYR A 224 -12.48 22.28 -7.45
N GLY A 225 -12.53 21.13 -6.76
CA GLY A 225 -12.89 21.11 -5.34
C GLY A 225 -11.70 21.49 -4.47
N SER A 226 -11.95 22.17 -3.34
CA SER A 226 -10.90 22.47 -2.37
C SER A 226 -10.42 21.21 -1.65
N ARG A 227 -9.10 21.03 -1.55
CA ARG A 227 -8.54 19.99 -0.68
C ARG A 227 -8.75 20.35 0.80
N SER A 228 -8.86 19.33 1.64
CA SER A 228 -9.05 19.44 3.08
C SER A 228 -7.95 20.29 3.71
N ASP A 229 -8.35 21.21 4.58
CA ASP A 229 -7.42 21.98 5.42
C ASP A 229 -6.88 21.15 6.60
N GLY A 230 -7.39 19.93 6.78
CA GLY A 230 -7.02 19.04 7.88
C GLY A 230 -7.54 19.48 9.25
N SER A 231 -8.39 20.51 9.33
CA SER A 231 -8.93 21.03 10.59
C SER A 231 -10.06 20.16 11.16
N VAL A 232 -10.83 19.52 10.28
CA VAL A 232 -11.91 18.59 10.64
C VAL A 232 -11.31 17.19 10.83
N PRO A 233 -11.66 16.41 11.87
CA PRO A 233 -11.16 15.06 12.05
C PRO A 233 -11.53 14.12 10.87
N ILE A 234 -10.76 13.05 10.69
CA ILE A 234 -11.11 11.97 9.75
C ILE A 234 -12.46 11.36 10.16
N ARG A 235 -13.33 11.16 9.17
CA ARG A 235 -14.66 10.58 9.35
C ARG A 235 -14.49 9.16 9.92
N PRO A 236 -15.23 8.77 10.97
CA PRO A 236 -15.11 7.43 11.49
C PRO A 236 -15.77 6.41 10.55
N ASP A 237 -15.07 5.30 10.31
CA ASP A 237 -15.56 4.13 9.58
C ASP A 237 -15.54 2.84 10.43
N THR A 238 -15.03 2.93 11.66
CA THR A 238 -15.09 1.87 12.67
C THR A 238 -16.48 1.81 13.29
N LEU A 239 -16.93 0.62 13.71
CA LEU A 239 -18.23 0.43 14.35
C LEU A 239 -18.39 1.39 15.55
N ASP A 240 -17.43 1.41 16.48
CA ASP A 240 -17.49 2.30 17.65
C ASP A 240 -17.41 3.79 17.30
N GLY A 241 -16.73 4.13 16.20
CA GLY A 241 -16.71 5.50 15.68
C GLY A 241 -18.07 5.92 15.14
N VAL A 242 -18.75 5.04 14.42
CA VAL A 242 -20.09 5.27 13.86
C VAL A 242 -21.16 5.30 14.94
N LEU A 243 -21.09 4.41 15.94
CA LEU A 243 -22.00 4.45 17.10
C LEU A 243 -21.89 5.78 17.85
N ARG A 244 -20.66 6.30 18.02
CA ARG A 244 -20.45 7.63 18.60
C ARG A 244 -20.99 8.74 17.72
N LEU A 245 -20.86 8.62 16.39
CA LEU A 245 -21.39 9.60 15.44
C LEU A 245 -22.93 9.67 15.50
N LEU A 246 -23.59 8.52 15.48
CA LEU A 246 -25.06 8.37 15.50
C LEU A 246 -25.71 8.51 16.89
N SER A 247 -24.92 8.87 17.90
CA SER A 247 -25.42 9.16 19.25
C SER A 247 -25.57 10.67 19.51
N ARG A 248 -25.18 11.50 18.54
CA ARG A 248 -25.17 12.97 18.67
C ARG A 248 -26.51 13.53 18.20
N ILE A 249 -27.06 14.49 18.95
CA ILE A 249 -28.41 15.05 18.77
C ILE A 249 -28.72 15.54 17.33
N ASP A 250 -27.70 15.87 16.52
CA ASP A 250 -27.82 16.26 15.09
C ASP A 250 -27.69 15.06 14.12
N ASP A 251 -28.34 13.93 14.44
CA ASP A 251 -28.16 12.60 13.82
C ASP A 251 -28.27 12.53 12.28
N LEU A 252 -29.14 13.34 11.67
CA LEU A 252 -29.36 13.37 10.22
C LEU A 252 -28.42 14.35 9.51
N ALA A 253 -28.17 15.51 10.11
CA ALA A 253 -27.22 16.49 9.57
C ALA A 253 -25.78 15.95 9.57
N ALA A 254 -25.39 15.14 10.55
CA ALA A 254 -24.06 14.55 10.62
C ALA A 254 -23.75 13.55 9.48
N VAL A 255 -24.79 12.92 8.90
CA VAL A 255 -24.68 11.93 7.81
C VAL A 255 -25.08 12.52 6.44
N GLU A 256 -25.96 13.53 6.41
CA GLU A 256 -26.49 14.18 5.19
C GLU A 256 -25.90 15.57 4.90
N HIS A 257 -25.46 16.35 5.91
CA HIS A 257 -24.95 17.73 5.77
C HIS A 257 -23.43 17.84 5.89
N LEU A 258 -22.71 17.01 5.15
CA LEU A 258 -21.30 17.29 4.88
C LEU A 258 -21.18 17.81 3.45
N PRO A 259 -21.04 19.13 3.25
CA PRO A 259 -20.70 19.66 1.94
C PRO A 259 -19.34 19.07 1.54
N GLY A 260 -19.33 18.09 0.63
CA GLY A 260 -18.09 17.57 0.03
C GLY A 260 -17.85 16.06 0.04
N SER A 261 -18.69 15.18 0.63
CA SER A 261 -18.52 13.73 0.33
C SER A 261 -19.16 13.40 -1.00
N ILE A 262 -18.33 13.40 -2.04
CA ILE A 262 -18.66 13.02 -3.41
C ILE A 262 -17.81 11.78 -3.74
N GLY A 263 -18.16 10.63 -3.16
CA GLY A 263 -17.45 9.37 -3.39
C GLY A 263 -16.60 8.86 -2.23
N LEU A 264 -15.78 7.86 -2.56
CA LEU A 264 -15.04 7.04 -1.62
C LEU A 264 -13.82 7.80 -1.06
N THR A 265 -13.75 7.93 0.27
CA THR A 265 -12.66 8.61 0.99
C THR A 265 -11.81 7.66 1.83
N HIS A 266 -12.36 6.50 2.22
CA HIS A 266 -11.67 5.46 2.99
C HIS A 266 -11.67 4.17 2.18
N LEU A 267 -10.48 3.59 1.99
CA LEU A 267 -10.33 2.36 1.23
C LEU A 267 -9.37 1.39 1.93
N HIS A 268 -9.87 0.20 2.23
CA HIS A 268 -9.11 -0.89 2.86
C HIS A 268 -8.98 -2.09 1.94
N LEU A 269 -7.75 -2.45 1.58
CA LEU A 269 -7.40 -3.47 0.60
C LEU A 269 -6.40 -4.52 1.13
N SER A 270 -6.10 -4.50 2.43
CA SER A 270 -5.15 -5.40 3.08
C SER A 270 -5.47 -6.88 2.85
N GLY A 271 -4.45 -7.74 2.75
CA GLY A 271 -4.63 -9.19 2.53
C GLY A 271 -5.19 -9.60 1.15
N ASN A 272 -5.06 -8.75 0.13
CA ASN A 272 -5.37 -9.07 -1.27
C ASN A 272 -4.07 -9.35 -2.07
N GLN A 273 -4.17 -9.53 -3.39
CA GLN A 273 -3.08 -9.87 -4.32
C GLN A 273 -2.72 -8.70 -5.25
N PHE A 274 -2.82 -7.46 -4.77
CA PHE A 274 -2.39 -6.29 -5.54
C PHE A 274 -0.86 -6.22 -5.64
N SER A 275 -0.37 -5.73 -6.76
CA SER A 275 1.02 -5.31 -6.89
C SER A 275 1.21 -3.87 -6.45
N ALA A 276 2.46 -3.52 -6.15
CA ALA A 276 2.87 -2.15 -5.89
C ALA A 276 2.51 -1.20 -7.05
N ALA A 277 2.65 -1.66 -8.29
CA ALA A 277 2.26 -0.90 -9.49
C ALA A 277 0.73 -0.72 -9.59
N GLY A 278 -0.05 -1.74 -9.24
CA GLY A 278 -1.52 -1.66 -9.20
C GLY A 278 -2.00 -0.63 -8.17
N ILE A 279 -1.40 -0.63 -6.98
CA ILE A 279 -1.72 0.35 -5.93
C ILE A 279 -1.24 1.75 -6.31
N GLU A 280 -0.08 1.88 -6.95
CA GLU A 280 0.38 3.16 -7.50
C GLU A 280 -0.63 3.72 -8.52
N ARG A 281 -1.09 2.88 -9.46
CA ARG A 281 -2.10 3.27 -10.43
C ARG A 281 -3.38 3.72 -9.73
N LEU A 282 -3.89 2.95 -8.77
CA LEU A 282 -5.08 3.29 -8.01
C LEU A 282 -4.96 4.66 -7.31
N LEU A 283 -3.86 4.91 -6.60
CA LEU A 283 -3.65 6.16 -5.87
C LEU A 283 -3.50 7.36 -6.80
N ARG A 284 -2.75 7.23 -7.92
CA ARG A 284 -2.63 8.29 -8.93
C ARG A 284 -3.98 8.68 -9.53
N HIS A 285 -4.84 7.70 -9.75
CA HIS A 285 -6.16 7.90 -10.35
C HIS A 285 -7.22 8.31 -9.32
N SER A 286 -6.93 8.27 -8.02
CA SER A 286 -7.88 8.70 -6.98
C SER A 286 -8.20 10.21 -6.96
N ASN A 287 -7.52 11.01 -7.80
CA ASN A 287 -7.68 12.47 -7.88
C ASN A 287 -7.58 13.18 -6.51
N GLY A 288 -6.84 12.58 -5.56
CA GLY A 288 -6.63 13.12 -4.22
C GLY A 288 -7.81 12.98 -3.26
N GLN A 289 -8.85 12.19 -3.58
CA GLN A 289 -10.05 12.04 -2.73
C GLN A 289 -9.83 11.18 -1.49
N ILE A 290 -8.89 10.23 -1.55
CA ILE A 290 -8.66 9.30 -0.46
C ILE A 290 -8.06 10.05 0.75
N GLU A 291 -8.75 9.97 1.88
CA GLU A 291 -8.31 10.47 3.19
C GLU A 291 -7.63 9.38 4.02
N HIS A 292 -8.12 8.15 3.90
CA HIS A 292 -7.63 6.97 4.62
C HIS A 292 -7.38 5.82 3.65
N PHE A 293 -6.16 5.29 3.66
CA PHE A 293 -5.76 4.17 2.82
C PHE A 293 -5.08 3.08 3.65
N ASP A 294 -5.56 1.84 3.51
CA ASP A 294 -4.98 0.66 4.15
C ASP A 294 -4.67 -0.43 3.11
N CYS A 295 -3.39 -0.76 2.96
CA CYS A 295 -2.94 -1.92 2.20
C CYS A 295 -1.59 -2.41 2.75
N ASP A 296 -1.66 -3.44 3.59
CA ASP A 296 -0.54 -3.96 4.37
C ASP A 296 0.55 -4.63 3.53
N SER A 297 0.17 -5.33 2.48
CA SER A 297 1.08 -6.10 1.64
C SER A 297 0.71 -5.94 0.18
N MET A 298 1.73 -5.69 -0.64
CA MET A 298 1.61 -5.71 -2.09
C MET A 298 2.82 -6.41 -2.69
N SER A 299 2.59 -7.20 -3.74
CA SER A 299 3.68 -7.81 -4.50
C SER A 299 4.56 -6.71 -5.09
N LEU A 300 5.88 -6.79 -4.86
CA LEU A 300 6.84 -5.80 -5.38
C LEU A 300 6.80 -5.76 -6.91
N TYR A 301 6.52 -6.90 -7.55
CA TYR A 301 6.38 -7.00 -9.00
C TYR A 301 4.90 -7.08 -9.40
N PRO A 302 4.52 -6.51 -10.55
CA PRO A 302 3.27 -6.83 -11.20
C PRO A 302 3.21 -8.34 -11.50
N PRO A 303 2.04 -8.98 -11.45
CA PRO A 303 1.95 -10.40 -11.74
C PRO A 303 2.42 -10.68 -13.18
N SER A 304 3.26 -11.71 -13.34
CA SER A 304 3.82 -12.15 -14.61
C SER A 304 2.70 -12.34 -15.65
N GLY A 305 2.62 -11.46 -16.64
CA GLY A 305 1.63 -11.56 -17.72
C GLY A 305 0.56 -10.45 -17.78
N HIS A 306 0.64 -9.40 -16.96
CA HIS A 306 -0.36 -8.32 -17.00
C HIS A 306 -0.28 -7.34 -18.18
N TYR A 307 0.78 -7.38 -18.98
CA TYR A 307 0.79 -6.75 -20.32
C TYR A 307 0.45 -7.76 -21.42
N ARG A 308 -0.56 -8.62 -21.18
CA ARG A 308 -1.29 -9.34 -22.23
C ARG A 308 -2.34 -8.41 -22.84
N ILE A 309 -1.92 -7.30 -23.45
CA ILE A 309 -2.85 -6.43 -24.18
C ILE A 309 -3.36 -7.13 -25.47
N ASP A 310 -2.62 -8.11 -26.00
CA ASP A 310 -2.97 -8.73 -27.28
C ASP A 310 -3.77 -10.04 -27.20
N GLU A 311 -3.93 -10.68 -26.02
CA GLU A 311 -4.60 -11.99 -25.96
C GLU A 311 -6.13 -11.92 -25.78
N ILE A 312 -6.69 -10.79 -25.35
CA ILE A 312 -8.12 -10.69 -25.02
C ILE A 312 -8.95 -10.14 -26.20
N LEU A 313 -8.34 -9.43 -27.15
CA LEU A 313 -9.10 -8.81 -28.25
C LEU A 313 -9.24 -9.68 -29.50
N HIS A 314 -8.35 -10.63 -29.79
CA HIS A 314 -8.48 -11.48 -30.98
C HIS A 314 -8.25 -12.96 -30.65
N GLY A 315 -9.36 -13.68 -30.51
CA GLY A 315 -9.34 -15.13 -30.53
C GLY A 315 -8.61 -15.65 -31.79
N LYS A 316 -7.67 -16.57 -31.55
CA LYS A 316 -7.00 -17.47 -32.50
C LYS A 316 -5.68 -17.07 -33.18
N ASP A 317 -5.16 -15.84 -33.05
CA ASP A 317 -3.83 -15.52 -33.59
C ASP A 317 -2.88 -14.97 -32.50
N SER A 318 -2.45 -15.84 -31.59
CA SER A 318 -1.38 -15.53 -30.63
C SER A 318 -0.03 -15.45 -31.36
N GLN A 319 0.26 -14.27 -31.93
CA GLN A 319 1.59 -14.00 -32.43
C GLN A 319 2.60 -14.03 -31.26
N PRO A 320 3.76 -14.69 -31.42
CA PRO A 320 4.78 -14.72 -30.39
C PRO A 320 5.25 -13.29 -30.10
N THR A 321 5.40 -12.94 -28.82
CA THR A 321 6.04 -11.68 -28.44
C THR A 321 7.52 -11.78 -28.81
N TYR A 322 7.98 -10.92 -29.72
CA TYR A 322 9.34 -10.92 -30.27
C TYR A 322 10.34 -10.16 -29.38
N THR A 323 9.93 -9.73 -28.20
CA THR A 323 10.74 -9.02 -27.21
C THR A 323 11.26 -9.99 -26.15
N GLY A 324 12.41 -9.67 -25.57
CA GLY A 324 12.93 -10.40 -24.41
C GLY A 324 11.99 -10.22 -23.23
N LYS A 325 11.76 -11.28 -22.45
CA LYS A 325 10.96 -11.22 -21.23
C LYS A 325 11.75 -11.75 -20.05
N LEU A 326 11.54 -11.12 -18.89
CA LEU A 326 12.06 -11.62 -17.63
C LEU A 326 10.94 -12.33 -16.86
N LEU A 327 11.20 -13.56 -16.44
CA LEU A 327 10.29 -14.33 -15.61
C LEU A 327 10.77 -14.29 -14.17
N ILE A 328 9.95 -13.75 -13.27
CA ILE A 328 10.18 -13.86 -11.83
C ILE A 328 9.97 -15.32 -11.41
N SER A 329 10.89 -15.82 -10.60
CA SER A 329 10.83 -17.16 -10.03
C SER A 329 9.63 -17.30 -9.10
N GLU A 330 8.76 -18.29 -9.35
CA GLU A 330 7.59 -18.57 -8.50
C GLU A 330 7.98 -18.97 -7.06
N SER A 331 9.23 -19.42 -6.88
CA SER A 331 9.79 -19.76 -5.57
C SER A 331 10.18 -18.55 -4.73
N VAL A 332 10.22 -17.34 -5.31
CA VAL A 332 10.60 -16.12 -4.58
C VAL A 332 9.44 -15.13 -4.63
N LYS A 333 8.80 -14.89 -3.49
CA LYS A 333 7.79 -13.85 -3.35
C LYS A 333 8.41 -12.66 -2.63
N MET A 334 8.28 -11.47 -3.21
CA MET A 334 8.74 -10.23 -2.58
C MET A 334 7.57 -9.27 -2.44
N TYR A 335 7.45 -8.67 -1.27
CA TYR A 335 6.41 -7.74 -0.93
C TYR A 335 7.00 -6.39 -0.54
N GLY A 336 6.35 -5.31 -0.98
CA GLY A 336 6.71 -3.96 -0.59
C GLY A 336 6.34 -2.90 -1.60
N PHE A 337 6.52 -1.65 -1.19
CA PHE A 337 6.21 -0.43 -1.92
C PHE A 337 7.48 0.44 -2.13
N SER A 338 8.61 -0.20 -2.45
CA SER A 338 9.91 0.47 -2.62
C SER A 338 9.96 1.30 -3.90
N GLY A 339 10.55 2.49 -3.86
CA GLY A 339 10.70 3.35 -5.05
C GLY A 339 9.43 4.08 -5.51
N LEU A 340 8.34 3.95 -4.76
CA LEU A 340 7.02 4.53 -5.07
C LEU A 340 6.58 5.63 -4.09
N SER A 341 7.51 6.14 -3.28
CA SER A 341 7.26 7.19 -2.29
C SER A 341 6.67 8.46 -2.90
N GLN A 342 7.01 8.76 -4.17
CA GLN A 342 6.43 9.87 -4.90
C GLN A 342 4.91 9.81 -4.90
N THR A 343 4.30 8.63 -5.04
CA THR A 343 2.84 8.45 -5.19
C THR A 343 2.06 9.00 -4.01
N ILE A 344 2.66 9.02 -2.82
CA ILE A 344 2.05 9.51 -1.58
C ILE A 344 2.09 11.05 -1.49
N ARG A 345 2.78 11.74 -2.40
CA ARG A 345 2.90 13.21 -2.36
C ARG A 345 1.55 13.89 -2.61
N ALA A 346 1.44 15.10 -2.07
CA ALA A 346 0.23 15.93 -2.17
C ALA A 346 -0.37 16.06 -3.59
N PRO A 347 0.41 16.16 -4.70
CA PRO A 347 -0.19 16.29 -6.03
C PRO A 347 -1.08 15.12 -6.45
N TRP A 348 -0.81 13.91 -5.96
CA TRP A 348 -1.65 12.73 -6.20
C TRP A 348 -2.56 12.41 -5.00
N CYS A 349 -2.03 12.57 -3.79
CA CYS A 349 -2.70 12.23 -2.54
C CYS A 349 -2.96 13.49 -1.69
N SER A 350 -3.68 14.46 -2.25
CA SER A 350 -3.91 15.79 -1.63
C SER A 350 -4.64 15.72 -0.28
N ASN A 351 -5.60 14.81 -0.12
CA ASN A 351 -6.35 14.66 1.13
C ASN A 351 -5.90 13.49 1.99
N LEU A 352 -4.85 12.76 1.61
CA LEU A 352 -4.40 11.60 2.38
C LEU A 352 -3.85 12.05 3.74
N ARG A 353 -4.51 11.58 4.80
CA ARG A 353 -4.17 11.92 6.19
C ARG A 353 -3.84 10.72 7.05
N SER A 354 -4.32 9.54 6.68
CA SER A 354 -4.02 8.30 7.40
C SER A 354 -3.65 7.19 6.41
N LEU A 355 -2.49 6.58 6.62
CA LEU A 355 -1.91 5.58 5.74
C LEU A 355 -1.43 4.38 6.54
N ARG A 356 -1.92 3.18 6.22
CA ARG A 356 -1.37 1.91 6.69
C ARG A 356 -0.79 1.16 5.49
N ILE A 357 0.52 0.93 5.49
CA ILE A 357 1.25 0.42 4.33
C ILE A 357 2.52 -0.33 4.73
N HIS A 358 3.00 -1.20 3.84
CA HIS A 358 4.26 -1.93 4.00
C HIS A 358 5.45 -1.01 4.39
N HIS A 359 6.25 -1.44 5.36
CA HIS A 359 7.36 -0.65 5.91
C HIS A 359 8.42 -0.22 4.89
N SER A 360 8.53 -0.95 3.77
CA SER A 360 9.47 -0.64 2.70
C SER A 360 9.21 0.71 2.01
N LEU A 361 8.03 1.32 2.19
CA LEU A 361 7.80 2.72 1.79
C LEU A 361 8.84 3.65 2.42
N VAL A 362 9.21 3.40 3.68
CA VAL A 362 10.15 4.21 4.47
C VAL A 362 11.56 3.60 4.47
N THR A 363 11.68 2.29 4.34
CA THR A 363 12.97 1.60 4.51
C THR A 363 13.59 1.12 3.20
N ASN A 364 12.85 1.08 2.08
CA ASN A 364 13.20 0.36 0.84
C ASN A 364 13.50 -1.14 1.01
N ILE A 365 13.44 -1.69 2.22
CA ILE A 365 13.71 -3.11 2.50
C ILE A 365 12.40 -3.87 2.25
N PRO A 366 12.32 -4.76 1.26
CA PRO A 366 11.12 -5.56 1.03
C PRO A 366 11.03 -6.73 2.00
N THR A 367 9.83 -7.29 2.16
CA THR A 367 9.65 -8.59 2.80
C THR A 367 9.87 -9.68 1.76
N VAL A 368 10.79 -10.60 2.03
CA VAL A 368 11.15 -11.71 1.13
C VAL A 368 10.59 -13.00 1.70
N ARG A 369 9.88 -13.79 0.90
CA ARG A 369 9.38 -15.12 1.26
C ARG A 369 9.86 -16.13 0.25
N ILE A 370 10.68 -17.08 0.72
CA ILE A 370 11.24 -18.16 -0.08
C ILE A 370 10.94 -19.48 0.65
N PRO A 371 10.31 -20.47 0.01
CA PRO A 371 10.07 -21.77 0.61
C PRO A 371 11.39 -22.41 1.07
N ASN A 372 11.38 -23.06 2.23
CA ASN A 372 12.52 -23.79 2.80
C ASN A 372 13.70 -22.93 3.31
N LEU A 373 13.51 -21.61 3.45
CA LEU A 373 14.46 -20.74 4.16
C LEU A 373 13.87 -20.27 5.49
N ASP A 374 14.71 -20.17 6.51
CA ASP A 374 14.27 -19.66 7.82
C ASP A 374 14.04 -18.14 7.77
N ASN A 375 13.23 -17.60 8.70
CA ASN A 375 12.91 -16.17 8.74
C ASN A 375 14.16 -15.28 8.78
N ILE A 376 15.18 -15.69 9.53
CA ILE A 376 16.46 -14.97 9.62
C ILE A 376 17.18 -14.90 8.27
N GLU A 377 17.17 -15.99 7.49
CA GLU A 377 17.82 -16.02 6.18
C GLU A 377 17.09 -15.11 5.19
N GLN A 378 15.76 -15.11 5.25
CA GLN A 378 14.91 -14.21 4.47
C GLN A 378 15.25 -12.74 4.77
N ILE A 379 15.39 -12.38 6.06
CA ILE A 379 15.81 -11.03 6.49
C ILE A 379 17.23 -10.72 6.00
N TYR A 380 18.16 -11.68 6.10
CA TYR A 380 19.53 -11.53 5.61
C TYR A 380 19.56 -11.19 4.11
N PHE A 381 18.82 -11.94 3.30
CA PHE A 381 18.73 -11.67 1.85
C PHE A 381 18.11 -10.31 1.56
N ALA A 382 17.04 -9.94 2.26
CA ALA A 382 16.39 -8.64 2.11
C ALA A 382 17.36 -7.48 2.40
N GLU A 383 18.09 -7.53 3.52
CA GLU A 383 18.95 -6.43 3.96
C GLU A 383 20.34 -6.40 3.30
N LYS A 384 20.94 -7.55 2.98
CA LYS A 384 22.34 -7.63 2.49
C LYS A 384 22.46 -7.81 0.99
N HIS A 385 21.49 -8.43 0.34
CA HIS A 385 21.57 -8.74 -1.10
C HIS A 385 20.61 -7.92 -1.95
N ILE A 386 19.39 -7.66 -1.46
CA ILE A 386 18.36 -6.94 -2.23
C ILE A 386 18.42 -5.43 -1.98
N LEU A 387 18.48 -5.00 -0.71
CA LEU A 387 18.51 -3.60 -0.35
C LEU A 387 19.57 -2.77 -1.09
N PRO A 388 20.84 -3.22 -1.27
CA PRO A 388 21.85 -2.39 -1.93
C PRO A 388 21.45 -1.98 -3.34
N GLY A 389 20.88 -2.89 -4.13
CA GLY A 389 20.44 -2.58 -5.48
C GLY A 389 19.21 -1.66 -5.50
N LEU A 390 18.29 -1.85 -4.54
CA LEU A 390 17.15 -0.95 -4.36
C LEU A 390 17.58 0.46 -3.92
N ASP A 391 18.59 0.60 -3.06
CA ASP A 391 19.10 1.91 -2.65
C ASP A 391 19.84 2.63 -3.79
N TRP A 392 20.47 1.90 -4.72
CA TRP A 392 21.01 2.48 -5.95
C TRP A 392 19.91 2.95 -6.92
N ALA A 393 18.82 2.19 -7.04
CA ALA A 393 17.71 2.50 -7.94
C ALA A 393 16.77 3.58 -7.38
N TYR A 394 16.57 3.56 -6.07
CA TYR A 394 15.57 4.30 -5.32
C TYR A 394 16.19 4.98 -4.10
N SER A 395 17.14 5.87 -4.37
CA SER A 395 17.94 6.55 -3.34
C SER A 395 17.13 7.28 -2.26
N ILE A 396 15.86 7.62 -2.52
CA ILE A 396 14.99 8.31 -1.56
C ILE A 396 13.72 7.50 -1.29
N ALA A 397 13.68 6.96 -0.08
CA ALA A 397 12.46 6.43 0.52
C ALA A 397 11.54 7.58 1.00
N PHE A 398 10.33 7.25 1.44
CA PHE A 398 9.37 8.24 1.90
C PHE A 398 9.90 9.08 3.07
N LEU A 399 9.78 10.40 2.93
CA LEU A 399 10.12 11.37 3.96
C LEU A 399 8.83 12.05 4.46
N PRO A 400 8.73 12.42 5.74
CA PRO A 400 7.54 13.10 6.27
C PRO A 400 7.14 14.37 5.49
N ASP A 401 8.13 15.09 4.96
CA ASP A 401 7.91 16.34 4.19
C ASP A 401 7.55 16.13 2.72
N MET A 402 7.54 14.88 2.24
CA MET A 402 6.96 14.53 0.94
C MET A 402 5.44 14.71 0.93
N ASN A 403 4.78 14.45 2.07
CA ASN A 403 3.38 14.77 2.28
C ASN A 403 3.15 15.25 3.72
N PRO A 404 3.28 16.55 3.99
CA PRO A 404 3.11 17.10 5.34
C PRO A 404 1.65 17.12 5.81
N ARG A 405 0.69 16.70 4.96
CA ARG A 405 -0.71 16.53 5.32
C ARG A 405 -1.00 15.18 5.96
N LEU A 406 -0.08 14.22 5.82
CA LEU A 406 -0.19 12.93 6.46
C LEU A 406 -0.08 13.09 7.99
N GLN A 407 -1.11 12.69 8.71
CA GLN A 407 -1.22 12.81 10.17
C GLN A 407 -0.94 11.48 10.89
N SER A 408 -1.28 10.36 10.24
CA SER A 408 -1.14 9.01 10.78
C SER A 408 -0.46 8.09 9.77
N LEU A 409 0.57 7.38 10.23
CA LEU A 409 1.29 6.38 9.45
C LEU A 409 1.41 5.09 10.26
N THR A 410 0.97 3.98 9.69
CA THR A 410 1.19 2.65 10.23
C THR A 410 2.05 1.87 9.25
N LEU A 411 3.22 1.42 9.71
CA LEU A 411 4.13 0.59 8.93
C LEU A 411 3.91 -0.88 9.28
N THR A 412 3.61 -1.70 8.28
CA THR A 412 3.29 -3.13 8.43
C THR A 412 4.47 -4.03 8.05
N HIS A 413 4.39 -5.31 8.44
CA HIS A 413 5.38 -6.37 8.15
C HIS A 413 6.81 -6.05 8.60
N LEU A 414 6.98 -5.35 9.73
CA LEU A 414 8.32 -5.08 10.25
C LEU A 414 8.90 -6.36 10.86
N PRO A 415 10.04 -6.87 10.37
CA PRO A 415 10.69 -8.00 11.01
C PRO A 415 11.18 -7.57 12.40
N ARG A 416 11.03 -8.46 13.38
CA ARG A 416 11.45 -8.17 14.76
C ARG A 416 12.97 -8.15 14.94
N GLN A 417 13.69 -8.82 14.05
CA GLN A 417 15.14 -8.94 14.04
C GLN A 417 15.71 -8.20 12.82
N SER A 418 16.90 -7.62 12.97
CA SER A 418 17.61 -6.92 11.88
C SER A 418 19.12 -7.13 11.98
N PHE A 419 19.80 -7.04 10.82
CA PHE A 419 21.27 -6.97 10.72
C PHE A 419 21.78 -5.52 10.69
N GLY A 420 20.95 -4.56 11.11
CA GLY A 420 21.27 -3.13 11.28
C GLY A 420 20.54 -2.17 10.34
N PRO A 421 20.50 -2.41 9.01
CA PRO A 421 19.88 -1.49 8.04
C PRO A 421 18.44 -1.06 8.39
N LEU A 422 17.58 -1.99 8.82
CA LEU A 422 16.21 -1.64 9.20
C LEU A 422 16.17 -0.67 10.37
N VAL A 423 16.88 -0.97 11.46
CA VAL A 423 16.95 -0.11 12.64
C VAL A 423 17.52 1.26 12.28
N HIS A 424 18.55 1.30 11.43
CA HIS A 424 19.14 2.55 10.95
C HIS A 424 18.12 3.41 10.19
N LYS A 425 17.41 2.85 9.22
CA LYS A 425 16.44 3.58 8.40
C LYS A 425 15.22 4.04 9.21
N LEU A 426 14.71 3.22 10.12
CA LEU A 426 13.64 3.63 11.04
C LEU A 426 14.09 4.73 11.99
N THR A 427 15.30 4.63 12.57
CA THR A 427 15.87 5.68 13.42
C THR A 427 16.03 6.99 12.64
N PHE A 428 16.49 6.92 11.39
CA PHE A 428 16.60 8.09 10.52
C PHE A 428 15.24 8.73 10.25
N PHE A 429 14.22 7.94 9.89
CA PHE A 429 12.86 8.44 9.68
C PHE A 429 12.29 9.12 10.94
N LEU A 430 12.47 8.51 12.11
CA LEU A 430 12.03 9.08 13.39
C LEU A 430 12.71 10.42 13.72
N ARG A 431 13.98 10.60 13.30
CA ARG A 431 14.66 11.90 13.42
C ARG A 431 14.05 12.95 12.50
N LEU A 432 13.68 12.57 11.27
CA LEU A 432 12.98 13.47 10.35
C LEU A 432 11.62 13.92 10.89
N LEU A 433 10.90 13.04 11.62
CA LEU A 433 9.67 13.42 12.31
C LEU A 433 9.89 14.48 13.38
N GLY A 434 10.94 14.33 14.19
CA GLY A 434 11.35 15.34 15.16
C GLY A 434 11.70 16.69 14.51
N LEU A 435 12.39 16.66 13.36
CA LEU A 435 12.71 17.87 12.59
C LEU A 435 11.48 18.56 12.02
N GLN A 436 10.54 17.80 11.43
CA GLN A 436 9.27 18.33 10.93
C GLN A 436 8.48 19.02 12.05
N GLU A 437 8.37 18.38 13.22
CA GLU A 437 7.69 18.95 14.38
C GLU A 437 8.37 20.24 14.88
N GLN A 438 9.69 20.23 15.00
CA GLN A 438 10.45 21.41 15.42
C GLN A 438 10.20 22.58 14.47
N MET A 439 10.19 22.33 13.17
CA MET A 439 10.00 23.37 12.17
C MET A 439 8.57 23.92 12.18
N LEU A 440 7.56 23.05 12.28
CA LEU A 440 6.17 23.46 12.47
C LEU A 440 6.00 24.28 13.76
N SER A 441 6.69 23.92 14.85
CA SER A 441 6.66 24.69 16.10
C SER A 441 7.25 26.10 15.93
N ILE A 442 8.39 26.22 15.24
CA ILE A 442 9.04 27.51 14.95
C ILE A 442 8.10 28.38 14.12
N MET A 443 7.50 27.83 13.06
CA MET A 443 6.60 28.56 12.16
C MET A 443 5.33 29.03 12.88
N ASN A 444 4.69 28.17 13.68
CA ASN A 444 3.53 28.54 14.49
C ASN A 444 3.85 29.64 15.51
N LYS A 445 5.01 29.58 16.19
CA LYS A 445 5.45 30.63 17.12
C LYS A 445 5.72 31.95 16.41
N ALA A 446 6.36 31.90 15.25
CA ALA A 446 6.64 33.08 14.44
C ALA A 446 5.35 33.80 14.03
N GLU A 447 4.36 33.05 13.53
CA GLU A 447 3.06 33.61 13.15
C GLU A 447 2.28 34.16 14.36
N ALA A 448 2.33 33.48 15.51
CA ALA A 448 1.71 33.97 16.75
C ALA A 448 2.35 35.26 17.29
N SER A 449 3.63 35.52 16.98
CA SER A 449 4.39 36.70 17.42
C SER A 449 4.27 37.91 16.49
N ARG A 450 3.48 37.83 15.42
CA ARG A 450 3.42 38.83 14.36
C ARG A 450 2.73 40.14 14.84
N PRO A 451 3.39 41.31 14.76
CA PRO A 451 2.79 42.58 15.15
C PRO A 451 1.77 43.04 14.11
N GLU A 452 0.51 43.18 14.53
CA GLU A 452 -0.68 43.57 13.75
C GLU A 452 -1.07 42.66 12.55
N PRO A 453 -2.30 42.12 12.52
CA PRO A 453 -2.78 41.32 11.40
C PRO A 453 -3.10 42.24 10.20
N ARG A 454 -2.11 42.51 9.35
CA ARG A 454 -2.35 43.19 8.05
C ARG A 454 -3.07 42.31 7.02
N LEU A 455 -3.12 41.00 7.24
CA LEU A 455 -4.06 40.10 6.58
C LEU A 455 -5.24 39.86 7.52
N GLU A 456 -6.47 39.90 7.01
CA GLU A 456 -7.70 39.60 7.77
C GLU A 456 -7.71 38.16 8.35
N TRP A 457 -6.76 37.30 7.98
CA TRP A 457 -6.72 35.89 8.37
C TRP A 457 -5.27 35.44 8.68
N PRO A 458 -4.98 34.87 9.88
CA PRO A 458 -3.67 34.32 10.20
C PRO A 458 -3.35 33.11 9.33
N LEU A 459 -2.08 32.94 8.96
CA LEU A 459 -1.64 31.76 8.22
C LEU A 459 -1.86 30.51 9.08
N ARG A 460 -2.52 29.49 8.49
CA ARG A 460 -2.67 28.19 9.13
C ARG A 460 -1.66 27.22 8.56
N TYR A 461 -1.09 26.40 9.44
CA TYR A 461 -0.15 25.35 9.08
C TYR A 461 -0.77 23.97 9.31
N VAL A 462 -0.40 23.03 8.45
CA VAL A 462 -0.76 21.62 8.59
C VAL A 462 -0.15 21.05 9.87
N SER A 463 -0.75 19.99 10.39
CA SER A 463 -0.26 19.34 11.61
C SER A 463 1.00 18.51 11.38
N GLY A 464 1.31 18.04 10.16
CA GLY A 464 2.36 17.05 9.96
C GLY A 464 2.00 15.69 10.57
N LEU A 465 2.94 14.76 10.56
CA LEU A 465 2.72 13.45 11.17
C LEU A 465 2.63 13.58 12.69
N ARG A 466 1.60 12.97 13.28
CA ARG A 466 1.33 12.96 14.73
C ARG A 466 1.15 11.58 15.32
N TYR A 467 0.90 10.57 14.50
CA TYR A 467 0.76 9.19 14.91
C TYR A 467 1.63 8.28 14.03
N LEU A 468 2.48 7.48 14.67
CA LEU A 468 3.29 6.45 14.03
C LEU A 468 3.09 5.13 14.77
N ALA A 469 2.59 4.12 14.07
CA ALA A 469 2.53 2.75 14.56
C ALA A 469 3.45 1.83 13.75
N LEU A 470 4.15 0.95 14.46
CA LEU A 470 5.02 -0.08 13.90
C LEU A 470 4.42 -1.44 14.21
N GLU A 471 3.86 -2.12 13.21
CA GLU A 471 3.34 -3.48 13.34
C GLU A 471 4.46 -4.48 13.06
N MET A 472 4.97 -5.09 14.13
CA MET A 472 6.09 -6.01 14.11
C MET A 472 5.63 -7.45 14.05
N GLU A 473 6.34 -8.28 13.27
CA GLU A 473 6.12 -9.72 13.23
C GLU A 473 6.35 -10.35 14.61
N SER A 474 5.50 -11.31 14.99
CA SER A 474 5.67 -12.07 16.24
C SER A 474 7.02 -12.78 16.29
N MET A 475 7.70 -12.73 17.44
CA MET A 475 8.78 -13.66 17.74
C MET A 475 8.22 -15.08 17.70
N GLY A 476 8.70 -15.93 16.79
CA GLY A 476 8.38 -17.36 16.82
C GLY A 476 8.78 -17.97 18.17
N LYS A 477 8.00 -18.94 18.65
CA LYS A 477 8.25 -19.65 19.92
C LYS A 477 9.63 -20.31 19.99
N GLU A 478 10.29 -20.52 18.86
CA GLU A 478 11.62 -21.15 18.77
C GLU A 478 12.75 -20.29 19.36
N SER A 479 12.56 -18.97 19.47
CA SER A 479 13.59 -18.08 20.03
C SER A 479 13.72 -18.16 21.56
N VAL A 480 12.75 -18.76 22.27
CA VAL A 480 12.80 -18.90 23.73
C VAL A 480 13.80 -20.00 24.15
N GLN A 481 14.21 -20.90 23.26
CA GLN A 481 15.22 -21.92 23.58
C GLN A 481 16.68 -21.43 23.48
N MET A 482 16.94 -20.25 22.93
CA MET A 482 18.32 -19.75 22.73
C MET A 482 18.73 -18.62 23.68
N SER A 483 18.09 -18.49 24.85
CA SER A 483 18.47 -17.47 25.85
C SER A 483 18.30 -17.94 27.29
N SER A 484 18.97 -19.03 27.67
CA SER A 484 19.31 -19.34 29.06
C SER A 484 20.53 -20.28 29.09
N PRO A 485 21.69 -19.91 29.67
CA PRO A 485 22.84 -20.80 29.78
C PRO A 485 22.73 -21.86 30.90
N LEU A 486 21.59 -22.00 31.57
CA LEU A 486 21.48 -22.84 32.77
C LEU A 486 20.11 -23.49 32.83
N GLU A 487 19.96 -24.63 32.15
CA GLU A 487 19.05 -25.73 32.50
C GLU A 487 19.33 -26.89 31.53
N LEU A 488 20.50 -27.52 31.73
CA LEU A 488 20.75 -28.87 31.22
C LEU A 488 19.97 -29.84 32.09
N ASP A 489 18.99 -30.51 31.49
CA ASP A 489 18.16 -31.51 32.16
C ASP A 489 19.02 -32.72 32.55
N ALA A 490 19.25 -32.88 33.86
CA ALA A 490 20.09 -33.95 34.39
C ALA A 490 19.46 -35.34 34.22
N GLU A 491 18.15 -35.42 33.99
CA GLU A 491 17.44 -36.69 33.76
C GLU A 491 17.69 -37.25 32.36
N GLU A 492 17.85 -36.40 31.34
CA GLU A 492 18.19 -36.84 29.98
C GLU A 492 19.63 -37.34 29.88
N LEU A 493 20.56 -36.75 30.64
CA LEU A 493 21.96 -37.19 30.69
C LEU A 493 22.11 -38.56 31.38
N MET A 494 21.32 -38.81 32.43
CA MET A 494 21.30 -40.06 33.18
C MET A 494 20.61 -41.22 32.44
N ALA A 495 19.70 -40.92 31.50
CA ALA A 495 18.98 -41.93 30.71
C ALA A 495 19.77 -42.50 29.50
N SER A 496 20.93 -41.91 29.17
CA SER A 496 21.76 -42.33 28.03
C SER A 496 22.64 -43.58 28.28
N GLY A 497 22.53 -44.21 29.45
CA GLY A 497 23.44 -45.27 29.92
C GLY A 497 23.14 -46.71 29.50
N GLU A 498 22.02 -47.00 28.81
CA GLU A 498 21.61 -48.39 28.54
C GLU A 498 21.24 -48.64 27.08
N THR A 499 22.25 -48.76 26.20
CA THR A 499 22.11 -49.60 25.00
C THR A 499 23.36 -50.47 24.83
N PRO A 500 23.23 -51.81 24.82
CA PRO A 500 24.36 -52.70 24.57
C PRO A 500 24.80 -52.62 23.10
N PHE A 501 26.09 -52.38 22.90
CA PHE A 501 26.79 -52.52 21.62
C PHE A 501 26.49 -53.89 20.98
N SER A 502 25.79 -53.91 19.84
CA SER A 502 25.61 -55.11 19.02
C SER A 502 26.48 -55.01 17.76
N PHE A 503 27.39 -55.97 17.59
CA PHE A 503 28.47 -55.93 16.58
C PHE A 503 28.14 -56.68 15.28
N PHE A 504 26.95 -57.30 15.13
CA PHE A 504 26.59 -58.01 13.89
C PHE A 504 25.08 -57.99 13.61
N SER A 505 24.69 -57.32 12.52
CA SER A 505 23.71 -57.85 11.56
C SER A 505 23.70 -57.00 10.30
N GLU A 506 24.31 -57.56 9.25
CA GLU A 506 24.24 -57.15 7.86
C GLU A 506 22.79 -57.20 7.35
N SER A 507 22.42 -56.24 6.50
CA SER A 507 21.75 -56.50 5.22
C SER A 507 21.84 -55.23 4.37
N ALA A 508 22.51 -55.36 3.23
CA ALA A 508 22.80 -54.28 2.31
C ALA A 508 21.51 -53.75 1.65
N GLU A 509 21.11 -52.54 2.02
CA GLU A 509 20.39 -51.65 1.12
C GLU A 509 21.36 -50.59 0.63
N GLN A 510 21.43 -50.43 -0.69
CA GLN A 510 22.30 -49.47 -1.36
C GLN A 510 22.08 -48.07 -0.78
N PRO A 511 23.14 -47.29 -0.48
CA PRO A 511 22.95 -45.88 -0.20
C PRO A 511 22.33 -45.25 -1.44
N LEU A 512 21.11 -44.74 -1.30
CA LEU A 512 20.54 -43.77 -2.24
C LEU A 512 21.65 -42.77 -2.58
N PRO A 513 21.82 -42.38 -3.86
CA PRO A 513 22.79 -41.36 -4.21
C PRO A 513 22.59 -40.16 -3.29
N PRO A 514 23.66 -39.54 -2.76
CA PRO A 514 23.52 -38.40 -1.88
C PRO A 514 22.58 -37.41 -2.58
N LYS A 515 21.44 -37.07 -1.94
CA LYS A 515 20.60 -35.97 -2.40
C LYS A 515 21.54 -34.83 -2.68
N GLU A 516 21.59 -34.37 -3.95
CA GLU A 516 22.42 -33.24 -4.32
C GLU A 516 22.21 -32.14 -3.28
N PRO A 517 23.28 -31.54 -2.74
CA PRO A 517 23.13 -30.47 -1.78
C PRO A 517 22.17 -29.44 -2.40
N PRO A 518 21.18 -28.93 -1.64
CA PRO A 518 20.20 -27.99 -2.18
C PRO A 518 20.95 -26.89 -2.93
N SER A 519 20.50 -26.61 -4.17
CA SER A 519 21.11 -25.59 -5.02
C SER A 519 21.43 -24.36 -4.17
N ARG A 520 22.73 -24.03 -4.05
CA ARG A 520 23.18 -22.82 -3.33
C ARG A 520 22.67 -21.54 -3.99
N ARG A 521 22.18 -21.65 -5.22
CA ARG A 521 21.72 -20.57 -6.07
C ARG A 521 20.20 -20.59 -6.15
N ILE A 522 19.59 -19.46 -5.80
CA ILE A 522 18.14 -19.21 -5.90
C ILE A 522 17.97 -18.12 -6.95
N ASP A 523 17.48 -18.46 -8.14
CA ASP A 523 17.21 -17.45 -9.17
C ASP A 523 16.00 -16.60 -8.75
N ILE A 524 16.16 -15.27 -8.77
CA ILE A 524 15.06 -14.31 -8.57
C ILE A 524 14.31 -14.13 -9.88
N TRP A 525 15.05 -13.99 -10.98
CA TRP A 525 14.48 -13.87 -12.30
C TRP A 525 15.36 -14.51 -13.36
N THR A 526 14.72 -15.00 -14.42
CA THR A 526 15.40 -15.63 -15.56
C THR A 526 15.00 -14.97 -16.86
N TYR A 527 15.94 -14.90 -17.80
CA TYR A 527 15.68 -14.38 -19.13
C TYR A 527 15.11 -15.48 -20.03
N ILE A 528 13.96 -15.19 -20.65
CA ILE A 528 13.35 -16.07 -21.64
C ILE A 528 13.81 -15.62 -23.02
N LEU A 529 14.51 -16.51 -23.73
CA LEU A 529 14.91 -16.26 -25.11
C LEU A 529 13.68 -16.10 -26.01
N PRO A 530 13.62 -15.06 -26.86
CA PRO A 530 12.59 -14.92 -27.89
C PRO A 530 12.59 -16.13 -28.82
N LYS A 531 11.40 -16.61 -29.20
CA LYS A 531 11.24 -17.79 -30.07
C LYS A 531 11.61 -17.52 -31.55
N ALA A 532 11.82 -16.26 -31.95
CA ALA A 532 12.17 -15.87 -33.32
C ALA A 532 13.01 -14.57 -33.34
N PRO A 533 13.87 -14.34 -34.36
CA PRO A 533 14.73 -13.15 -34.45
C PRO A 533 13.93 -11.85 -34.68
N PHE A 534 14.36 -10.77 -34.01
CA PHE A 534 13.71 -9.44 -33.96
C PHE A 534 13.39 -8.77 -35.31
N ARG A 535 13.99 -9.20 -36.44
CA ARG A 535 14.08 -8.38 -37.67
C ARG A 535 12.78 -8.18 -38.46
N ASN A 536 11.70 -8.92 -38.18
CA ASN A 536 10.50 -8.91 -39.05
C ASN A 536 9.18 -8.50 -38.36
N ASN A 537 9.21 -8.01 -37.12
CA ASN A 537 7.96 -7.70 -36.41
C ASN A 537 7.43 -6.28 -36.73
N LYS A 538 6.21 -6.18 -37.28
CA LYS A 538 5.56 -4.90 -37.61
C LYS A 538 4.86 -4.25 -36.40
N VAL A 539 4.66 -4.98 -35.30
CA VAL A 539 3.88 -4.52 -34.12
C VAL A 539 4.74 -3.76 -33.10
N HIS A 540 5.95 -4.24 -32.82
CA HIS A 540 6.94 -3.55 -31.98
C HIS A 540 8.13 -3.09 -32.84
N GLN A 541 8.11 -1.82 -33.24
CA GLN A 541 9.28 -1.21 -33.89
C GLN A 541 10.23 -0.73 -32.79
N VAL A 542 11.37 -1.41 -32.69
CA VAL A 542 12.46 -1.03 -31.78
C VAL A 542 13.72 -0.80 -32.59
N GLU A 543 14.21 0.43 -32.57
CA GLU A 543 15.43 0.85 -33.25
C GLU A 543 16.25 1.72 -32.31
N GLU A 544 17.54 1.43 -32.17
CA GLU A 544 18.46 2.35 -31.48
C GLU A 544 18.58 3.63 -32.32
N ILE A 545 18.34 4.77 -31.68
CA ILE A 545 18.38 6.08 -32.34
C ILE A 545 19.42 6.99 -31.69
N GLY A 546 19.94 7.93 -32.46
CA GLY A 546 20.77 9.01 -31.94
C GLY A 546 19.95 10.01 -31.12
N HIS A 547 20.60 10.71 -30.20
CA HIS A 547 19.95 11.71 -29.34
C HIS A 547 19.25 12.84 -30.15
N GLU A 548 19.84 13.29 -31.26
CA GLU A 548 19.22 14.32 -32.12
C GLU A 548 17.86 13.89 -32.67
N VAL A 549 17.73 12.59 -32.99
CA VAL A 549 16.47 12.00 -33.44
C VAL A 549 15.51 11.86 -32.25
N ALA A 550 16.00 11.42 -31.09
CA ALA A 550 15.19 11.29 -29.87
C ALA A 550 14.56 12.62 -29.43
N ALA A 551 15.27 13.74 -29.61
CA ALA A 551 14.76 15.08 -29.32
C ALA A 551 13.49 15.44 -30.12
N GLY A 552 13.32 14.87 -31.31
CA GLY A 552 12.11 15.04 -32.14
C GLY A 552 10.92 14.18 -31.71
N TYR A 553 11.11 13.20 -30.82
CA TYR A 553 10.07 12.31 -30.29
C TYR A 553 9.88 12.47 -28.76
N GLY A 554 10.53 13.47 -28.17
CA GLY A 554 10.52 13.73 -26.73
C GLY A 554 9.41 14.71 -26.29
N PRO A 555 9.11 14.77 -24.99
CA PRO A 555 8.15 15.71 -24.40
C PRO A 555 8.74 17.13 -24.41
N THR A 556 8.35 17.97 -25.37
CA THR A 556 8.59 19.43 -25.35
C THR A 556 10.06 19.92 -25.24
N LYS A 557 10.29 21.23 -25.46
CA LYS A 557 11.62 21.85 -25.38
C LYS A 557 12.16 21.75 -23.96
N TRP A 558 13.31 21.09 -23.81
CA TRP A 558 13.97 20.82 -22.54
C TRP A 558 13.96 22.00 -21.58
N SER A 559 13.55 21.74 -20.34
CA SER A 559 13.51 22.70 -19.25
C SER A 559 14.94 23.17 -18.92
N HIS A 560 15.16 24.49 -19.02
CA HIS A 560 16.44 25.12 -18.68
C HIS A 560 16.72 24.98 -17.18
N GLY A 561 17.86 24.39 -16.79
CA GLY A 561 18.30 24.40 -15.38
C GLY A 561 19.06 23.16 -14.91
N TRP A 562 18.99 22.03 -15.63
CA TRP A 562 19.72 20.81 -15.29
C TRP A 562 21.19 20.87 -15.76
N PRO A 563 22.11 20.15 -15.07
CA PRO A 563 23.53 20.15 -15.45
C PRO A 563 23.74 19.67 -16.90
N PRO A 564 24.83 20.09 -17.56
CA PRO A 564 25.11 19.74 -18.94
C PRO A 564 25.09 18.22 -19.14
N ARG A 565 24.23 17.74 -20.05
CA ARG A 565 24.17 16.32 -20.41
C ARG A 565 25.28 15.96 -21.40
N ASP A 566 25.88 14.79 -21.21
CA ASP A 566 26.82 14.24 -22.18
C ASP A 566 26.07 13.38 -23.21
N LEU A 567 25.46 14.09 -24.16
CA LEU A 567 24.53 13.54 -25.16
C LEU A 567 25.16 12.43 -26.03
N GLY A 568 26.49 12.43 -26.18
CA GLY A 568 27.21 11.42 -26.97
C GLY A 568 27.27 10.05 -26.30
N LYS A 569 26.99 9.95 -25.00
CA LYS A 569 27.07 8.70 -24.22
C LYS A 569 25.73 8.07 -23.91
N GLU A 570 24.66 8.84 -24.09
CA GLU A 570 23.30 8.39 -23.91
C GLU A 570 22.85 7.51 -25.07
N LYS A 571 22.09 6.47 -24.75
CA LYS A 571 21.50 5.56 -25.71
C LYS A 571 19.99 5.67 -25.65
N TRP A 572 19.38 5.61 -26.82
CA TRP A 572 17.95 5.85 -26.99
C TRP A 572 17.36 4.78 -27.89
N VAL A 573 16.12 4.43 -27.60
CA VAL A 573 15.35 3.48 -28.38
C VAL A 573 14.06 4.16 -28.84
N ARG A 574 13.78 4.05 -30.13
CA ARG A 574 12.45 4.33 -30.67
C ARG A 574 11.56 3.14 -30.32
N TYR A 575 10.44 3.38 -29.64
CA TYR A 575 9.54 2.31 -29.18
C TYR A 575 8.09 2.58 -29.59
N ARG A 576 7.37 1.50 -29.90
CA ARG A 576 5.92 1.50 -30.16
C ARG A 576 5.31 0.27 -29.48
N GLU A 577 4.35 0.51 -28.59
CA GLU A 577 3.69 -0.56 -27.81
C GLU A 577 2.74 -1.38 -28.68
N SER A 578 1.88 -0.73 -29.47
CA SER A 578 0.95 -1.39 -30.40
C SER A 578 0.88 -0.65 -31.73
N THR A 579 0.24 -1.24 -32.74
CA THR A 579 0.03 -0.58 -34.05
C THR A 579 -0.75 0.73 -33.97
N THR A 580 -1.59 0.89 -32.95
CA THR A 580 -2.38 2.07 -32.66
C THR A 580 -1.70 3.05 -31.70
N SER A 581 -0.63 2.62 -31.02
CA SER A 581 0.11 3.44 -30.08
C SER A 581 1.05 4.42 -30.81
N PRO A 582 1.27 5.61 -30.25
CA PRO A 582 2.27 6.53 -30.79
C PRO A 582 3.68 5.97 -30.65
N ILE A 583 4.57 6.44 -31.52
CA ILE A 583 6.00 6.19 -31.38
C ILE A 583 6.55 7.15 -30.33
N VAL A 584 7.30 6.63 -29.38
CA VAL A 584 7.98 7.42 -28.34
C VAL A 584 9.48 7.14 -28.35
N ALA A 585 10.28 8.13 -27.95
CA ALA A 585 11.69 7.91 -27.62
C ALA A 585 11.83 7.52 -26.15
N VAL A 586 12.50 6.40 -25.90
CA VAL A 586 12.75 5.85 -24.57
C VAL A 586 14.25 5.87 -24.31
N TRP A 587 14.66 6.40 -23.16
CA TRP A 587 16.05 6.38 -22.76
C TRP A 587 16.46 4.95 -22.37
N ALA A 588 17.54 4.48 -22.98
CA ALA A 588 18.03 3.11 -22.90
C ALA A 588 19.33 2.98 -22.10
N GLY A 589 19.72 4.02 -21.37
CA GLY A 589 20.90 4.00 -20.50
C GLY A 589 22.04 4.91 -20.96
N ASN A 590 23.09 4.94 -20.14
CA ASN A 590 24.34 5.64 -20.41
C ASN A 590 25.50 4.65 -20.30
N THR A 591 26.35 4.62 -21.33
CA THR A 591 27.46 3.67 -21.46
C THR A 591 28.47 3.77 -20.32
N TRP A 592 28.66 4.94 -19.72
CA TRP A 592 29.67 5.20 -18.67
C TRP A 592 29.05 5.64 -17.35
N SER A 593 27.79 5.29 -17.10
CA SER A 593 27.18 5.61 -15.80
C SER A 593 27.92 4.92 -14.66
N PRO A 594 28.25 5.61 -13.56
CA PRO A 594 28.82 4.97 -12.37
C PRO A 594 27.78 4.13 -11.60
N SER A 595 26.48 4.29 -11.90
CA SER A 595 25.40 3.54 -11.26
C SER A 595 25.32 2.11 -11.82
N PRO A 596 25.49 1.07 -10.99
CA PRO A 596 25.37 -0.32 -11.42
C PRO A 596 23.97 -0.64 -11.99
N VAL A 597 22.93 0.02 -11.46
CA VAL A 597 21.55 -0.15 -11.92
C VAL A 597 21.39 0.38 -13.33
N VAL A 598 21.95 1.55 -13.65
CA VAL A 598 21.90 2.11 -15.02
C VAL A 598 22.65 1.23 -16.02
N GLN A 599 23.81 0.69 -15.65
CA GLN A 599 24.56 -0.23 -16.51
C GLN A 599 23.76 -1.51 -16.80
N LYS A 600 23.14 -2.08 -15.74
CA LYS A 600 22.32 -3.28 -15.86
C LYS A 600 21.04 -3.03 -16.65
N TYR A 601 20.36 -1.90 -16.42
CA TYR A 601 19.19 -1.47 -17.20
C TYR A 601 19.54 -1.33 -18.68
N ARG A 602 20.66 -0.66 -19.01
CA ARG A 602 21.14 -0.55 -20.39
C ARG A 602 21.31 -1.92 -21.05
N CYS A 603 21.96 -2.85 -20.36
CA CYS A 603 22.17 -4.21 -20.84
C CYS A 603 20.83 -4.93 -21.09
N LEU A 604 19.89 -4.85 -20.13
CA LEU A 604 18.55 -5.45 -20.27
C LEU A 604 17.77 -4.89 -21.47
N VAL A 605 17.86 -3.58 -21.72
CA VAL A 605 17.15 -2.92 -22.83
C VAL A 605 17.83 -3.20 -24.17
N LEU A 606 19.14 -2.94 -24.31
CA LEU A 606 19.82 -2.99 -25.61
C LEU A 606 20.27 -4.39 -26.02
N GLU A 607 20.68 -5.23 -25.06
CA GLU A 607 21.28 -6.54 -25.35
C GLU A 607 20.26 -7.67 -25.18
N TYR A 608 19.38 -7.56 -24.17
CA TYR A 608 18.32 -8.54 -23.92
C TYR A 608 16.96 -8.14 -24.51
N GLY A 609 16.78 -6.90 -24.98
CA GLY A 609 15.53 -6.45 -25.60
C GLY A 609 14.30 -6.52 -24.69
N VAL A 610 14.49 -6.26 -23.39
CA VAL A 610 13.43 -6.25 -22.38
C VAL A 610 12.82 -4.85 -22.32
N TYR A 611 11.56 -4.72 -22.75
CA TYR A 611 10.85 -3.45 -22.92
C TYR A 611 9.56 -3.42 -22.08
N GLU A 612 9.68 -3.65 -20.77
CA GLU A 612 8.53 -3.78 -19.87
C GLU A 612 8.28 -2.52 -19.02
N GLY A 613 7.01 -2.13 -18.91
CA GLY A 613 6.54 -1.04 -18.04
C GLY A 613 6.92 0.36 -18.54
N LEU A 614 6.55 0.72 -19.77
CA LEU A 614 6.78 2.06 -20.30
C LEU A 614 6.17 3.11 -19.37
N GLY A 615 6.97 4.08 -18.94
CA GLY A 615 6.52 5.17 -18.08
C GLY A 615 7.54 6.28 -17.90
N PRO A 616 7.11 7.46 -17.43
CA PRO A 616 7.99 8.61 -17.27
C PRO A 616 9.04 8.35 -16.17
N VAL A 617 10.19 9.00 -16.29
CA VAL A 617 11.21 9.02 -15.23
C VAL A 617 10.63 9.63 -13.95
N THR A 618 11.03 9.07 -12.79
CA THR A 618 10.65 9.58 -11.46
C THR A 618 11.86 10.24 -10.80
N LEU A 619 11.65 10.95 -9.70
CA LEU A 619 12.75 11.55 -8.92
C LEU A 619 13.83 10.55 -8.53
N ASN A 620 13.43 9.33 -8.16
CA ASN A 620 14.38 8.26 -7.83
C ASN A 620 15.23 7.84 -9.04
N HIS A 621 14.60 7.68 -10.20
CA HIS A 621 15.31 7.38 -11.44
C HIS A 621 16.28 8.51 -11.83
N MET A 622 15.89 9.78 -11.65
CA MET A 622 16.76 10.93 -11.90
C MET A 622 18.01 10.89 -11.01
N ARG A 623 17.84 10.68 -9.70
CA ARG A 623 18.96 10.60 -8.75
C ARG A 623 19.87 9.41 -8.99
N ALA A 624 19.33 8.32 -9.53
CA ALA A 624 20.11 7.15 -9.94
C ALA A 624 20.86 7.36 -11.28
N GLY A 625 20.60 8.46 -11.99
CA GLY A 625 21.32 8.89 -13.19
C GLY A 625 20.52 8.87 -14.49
N ALA A 626 19.21 8.69 -14.46
CA ALA A 626 18.35 8.88 -15.63
C ALA A 626 18.14 10.38 -15.92
N PRO A 627 17.99 10.79 -17.20
CA PRO A 627 17.70 12.18 -17.51
C PRO A 627 16.27 12.59 -17.09
N PRO A 628 16.03 13.85 -16.73
CA PRO A 628 14.67 14.38 -16.51
C PRO A 628 13.88 14.41 -17.81
N ASP A 629 12.55 14.41 -17.71
CA ASP A 629 11.62 14.58 -18.83
C ASP A 629 11.80 13.53 -19.95
N VAL A 630 12.03 12.27 -19.59
CA VAL A 630 12.14 11.16 -20.56
C VAL A 630 11.30 9.96 -20.13
N PHE A 631 11.06 9.05 -21.08
CA PHE A 631 10.52 7.72 -20.78
C PHE A 631 11.62 6.70 -20.49
N ILE A 632 11.30 5.75 -19.61
CA ILE A 632 12.06 4.52 -19.39
C ILE A 632 11.11 3.32 -19.32
N PHE A 633 11.67 2.13 -19.36
CA PHE A 633 10.97 0.89 -19.04
C PHE A 633 11.06 0.64 -17.52
N GLN A 634 10.11 1.17 -16.76
CA GLN A 634 10.12 1.18 -15.28
C GLN A 634 10.17 -0.23 -14.67
N GLN A 635 9.49 -1.20 -15.27
CA GLN A 635 9.56 -2.60 -14.79
C GLN A 635 10.94 -3.21 -15.08
N THR A 636 11.51 -2.90 -16.24
CA THR A 636 12.88 -3.30 -16.60
C THR A 636 13.91 -2.69 -15.65
N TRP A 637 13.69 -1.44 -15.25
CA TRP A 637 14.49 -0.76 -14.23
C TRP A 637 14.41 -1.45 -12.87
N LEU A 638 13.21 -1.87 -12.45
CA LEU A 638 13.04 -2.65 -11.22
C LEU A 638 13.87 -3.95 -11.27
N TYR A 639 13.81 -4.72 -12.37
CA TYR A 639 14.66 -5.91 -12.52
C TYR A 639 16.16 -5.60 -12.48
N ALA A 640 16.57 -4.45 -13.03
CA ALA A 640 17.95 -3.97 -12.93
C ALA A 640 18.37 -3.62 -11.49
N ALA A 641 17.42 -3.17 -10.66
CA ALA A 641 17.65 -2.88 -9.25
C ALA A 641 17.86 -4.14 -8.38
N LEU A 642 17.55 -5.32 -8.91
CA LEU A 642 17.54 -6.56 -8.14
C LEU A 642 18.66 -7.50 -8.58
N PRO A 643 19.20 -8.33 -7.67
CA PRO A 643 20.08 -9.41 -8.08
C PRO A 643 19.33 -10.39 -8.99
N GLN A 644 20.05 -11.00 -9.95
CA GLN A 644 19.45 -12.02 -10.81
C GLN A 644 19.27 -13.35 -10.04
N TRP A 645 20.22 -13.67 -9.17
CA TRP A 645 20.18 -14.81 -8.27
C TRP A 645 20.71 -14.43 -6.89
N LEU A 646 20.27 -15.16 -5.88
CA LEU A 646 20.80 -15.14 -4.52
C LEU A 646 21.69 -16.35 -4.33
N GLU A 647 22.82 -16.16 -3.65
CA GLU A 647 23.70 -17.25 -3.26
C GLU A 647 23.65 -17.41 -1.75
N ARG A 648 23.26 -18.59 -1.27
CA ARG A 648 23.22 -18.89 0.16
C ARG A 648 24.66 -19.02 0.68
N PRO A 649 25.09 -18.18 1.63
CA PRO A 649 26.42 -18.31 2.21
C PRO A 649 26.53 -19.64 2.98
N PRO A 650 27.72 -20.26 3.03
CA PRO A 650 27.92 -21.56 3.70
C PRO A 650 27.65 -21.50 5.20
N THR A 651 27.87 -20.34 5.80
CA THR A 651 27.35 -19.95 7.12
C THR A 651 26.86 -18.52 6.98
N ILE A 652 25.62 -18.24 7.38
CA ILE A 652 25.23 -16.86 7.63
C ILE A 652 26.06 -16.45 8.84
N PRO A 653 26.89 -15.39 8.75
CA PRO A 653 27.69 -14.95 9.88
C PRO A 653 26.72 -14.75 11.03
N THR A 654 26.79 -15.59 12.05
CA THR A 654 25.93 -15.49 13.23
C THR A 654 26.15 -14.12 13.84
N PRO A 655 25.19 -13.18 13.79
CA PRO A 655 25.40 -11.89 14.38
C PRO A 655 24.59 -11.75 15.67
N VAL A 656 25.07 -10.84 16.49
CA VAL A 656 24.25 -10.09 17.43
C VAL A 656 23.09 -9.47 16.62
N TYR A 657 21.96 -10.16 16.51
CA TYR A 657 20.76 -9.60 15.89
C TYR A 657 20.25 -8.46 16.77
N GLU A 658 19.89 -7.35 16.16
CA GLU A 658 19.22 -6.27 16.88
C GLU A 658 17.73 -6.60 16.97
N ASP A 659 17.20 -6.73 18.21
CA ASP A 659 15.76 -6.64 18.43
C ASP A 659 15.34 -5.21 18.08
N VAL A 660 14.62 -5.07 16.97
CA VAL A 660 14.23 -3.77 16.40
C VAL A 660 13.40 -2.98 17.40
N ALA A 661 12.47 -3.61 18.12
CA ALA A 661 11.66 -2.91 19.11
C ALA A 661 12.48 -2.45 20.30
N ALA A 662 13.33 -3.33 20.83
CA ALA A 662 14.19 -3.00 21.96
C ALA A 662 15.15 -1.86 21.59
N GLU A 663 15.71 -1.90 20.39
CA GLU A 663 16.61 -0.87 19.88
C GLU A 663 15.92 0.48 19.68
N LEU A 664 14.74 0.50 19.06
CA LEU A 664 13.99 1.74 18.89
C LEU A 664 13.57 2.32 20.25
N ARG A 665 13.14 1.49 21.20
CA ARG A 665 12.84 1.92 22.58
C ARG A 665 14.08 2.47 23.29
N ARG A 666 15.25 1.85 23.10
CA ARG A 666 16.54 2.30 23.67
C ARG A 666 17.00 3.65 23.11
N ARG A 667 16.68 3.93 21.84
CA ARG A 667 17.05 5.17 21.12
C ARG A 667 16.03 6.29 21.31
N HIS A 668 14.80 5.97 21.70
CA HIS A 668 13.74 6.92 22.00
C HIS A 668 14.05 7.69 23.29
N VAL A 669 13.92 9.02 23.23
CA VAL A 669 14.01 9.90 24.40
C VAL A 669 12.64 10.50 24.67
N PRO A 670 12.09 10.39 25.88
CA PRO A 670 10.70 10.77 26.17
C PRO A 670 10.47 12.28 26.23
N THR A 671 11.50 13.08 26.52
CA THR A 671 11.39 14.54 26.66
C THR A 671 12.37 15.27 25.75
N TYR A 672 11.97 16.45 25.28
CA TYR A 672 12.81 17.29 24.43
C TYR A 672 14.06 17.78 25.17
N GLU A 673 13.92 18.12 26.46
CA GLU A 673 15.01 18.61 27.30
C GLU A 673 16.11 17.57 27.48
N ASP A 674 15.74 16.31 27.72
CA ASP A 674 16.67 15.20 27.80
C ASP A 674 17.37 14.96 26.46
N PHE A 675 16.62 15.05 25.37
CA PHE A 675 17.16 14.89 24.02
C PHE A 675 18.21 15.96 23.73
N GLU A 676 17.94 17.23 24.00
CA GLU A 676 18.90 18.32 23.83
C GLU A 676 20.13 18.17 24.74
N ARG A 677 19.95 17.70 25.97
CA ARG A 677 21.06 17.40 26.89
C ARG A 677 21.96 16.29 26.34
N ILE A 678 21.38 15.20 25.88
CA ILE A 678 22.11 14.07 25.26
C ILE A 678 22.81 14.53 23.98
N ARG A 679 22.14 15.31 23.14
CA ARG A 679 22.69 15.84 21.88
C ARG A 679 23.92 16.73 22.14
N LYS A 680 23.91 17.52 23.22
CA LYS A 680 25.06 18.37 23.62
C LYS A 680 26.21 17.56 24.21
N GLN A 681 25.92 16.54 25.01
CA GLN A 681 26.95 15.70 25.67
C GLN A 681 27.56 14.67 24.70
N SER A 682 26.74 14.07 23.84
CA SER A 682 27.08 12.97 22.96
C SER A 682 26.43 13.15 21.58
N PRO A 683 26.93 14.08 20.75
CA PRO A 683 26.32 14.42 19.46
C PRO A 683 26.22 13.24 18.48
N HIS A 684 27.09 12.24 18.64
CA HIS A 684 27.10 11.05 17.81
C HIS A 684 26.15 9.93 18.27
N ARG A 685 25.50 10.07 19.44
CA ARG A 685 24.58 9.04 19.94
C ARG A 685 23.34 8.95 19.05
N PRO A 686 22.99 7.76 18.52
CA PRO A 686 21.84 7.58 17.65
C PRO A 686 20.52 7.60 18.43
N CYS A 687 20.11 8.77 18.95
CA CYS A 687 18.84 8.97 19.64
C CYS A 687 17.89 9.89 18.85
N PHE A 688 16.62 9.90 19.24
CA PHE A 688 15.57 10.77 18.67
C PHE A 688 14.54 11.17 19.74
N TYR A 689 13.91 12.32 19.52
CA TYR A 689 12.71 12.79 20.22
C TYR A 689 11.68 13.22 19.20
N TRP A 690 10.42 12.90 19.48
CA TRP A 690 9.26 13.34 18.71
C TRP A 690 8.05 13.35 19.66
N GLY A 691 7.32 14.46 19.72
CA GLY A 691 6.18 14.67 20.60
C GLY A 691 4.88 14.02 20.12
N GLY A 692 4.90 13.32 18.98
CA GLY A 692 3.79 12.53 18.48
C GLY A 692 3.55 11.24 19.27
N THR A 693 2.47 10.53 18.91
CA THR A 693 2.17 9.21 19.46
C THR A 693 2.95 8.15 18.70
N PHE A 694 3.91 7.51 19.37
CA PHE A 694 4.69 6.39 18.85
C PHE A 694 4.25 5.08 19.50
N LYS A 695 3.82 4.11 18.69
CA LYS A 695 3.41 2.77 19.15
C LYS A 695 4.16 1.67 18.42
N ILE A 696 4.56 0.65 19.17
CA ILE A 696 5.04 -0.61 18.64
C ILE A 696 3.99 -1.66 19.00
N ILE A 697 3.47 -2.33 17.97
CA ILE A 697 2.40 -3.31 18.06
C ILE A 697 3.01 -4.64 17.63
N ASP A 698 3.02 -5.63 18.53
CA ASP A 698 3.42 -7.00 18.17
C ASP A 698 2.20 -7.69 17.54
N THR A 699 2.31 -8.10 16.27
CA THR A 699 1.24 -8.81 15.58
C THR A 699 1.09 -10.20 16.17
N ARG A 700 -0.16 -10.66 16.35
CA ARG A 700 -0.41 -12.03 16.80
C ARG A 700 -0.11 -12.99 15.65
N PRO A 701 0.48 -14.18 15.90
CA PRO A 701 0.67 -15.16 14.85
C PRO A 701 -0.69 -15.63 14.30
N GLY A 702 -1.02 -15.24 13.07
CA GLY A 702 -2.19 -15.74 12.32
C GLY A 702 -3.33 -14.75 12.04
N GLU A 703 -3.14 -13.43 12.17
CA GLU A 703 -4.11 -12.41 11.72
C GLU A 703 -3.90 -11.97 10.27
#